data_AF-A0A2E9M342-F1
#
_entry.id   AF-A0A2E9M342-F1
#
_cell.length_a   1.000
_cell.length_b   1.000
_cell.length_c   1.000
_cell.angle_alpha   90.00
_cell.angle_beta   90.00
_cell.angle_gamma   90.00
#
_symmetry.space_group_name_H-M   'P 1'
#
loop_
_entity.id
_entity.type
_entity.pdbx_description
1 polymer ?
#
loop_
_entity_poly.entity_id
_entity_poly.type
_entity_poly.pdbx_seq_one_letter_code
_entity_poly.pdbx_strand_id
1 'polypeptide(L)'
;SAISLTQQFLEKDSKSTVIIIDPSLDSNTSRWKRLVENIGLSIKDNNKSITSDSYGHWLKQLITIGHGANSFSLESLRTIAIQKILSPFESDLNHPINPEIKSIPDLQLLTDLARGEHVLGGPGALGRWLESLSRSPNSDIDEIKKESTQWWLLNLAKSLQPLLREEDISLLKEKNLITGCHSKTILPLVKSSIGGDEWLVNRLKSANNSTTFQYMDNNSIGTPLVIQTLLKYHQELRNMQFNLKHEYPKSGPGWVEEYLTLMNSISLPDNQLKSNSRLRILTPNQTIGCTADLIILANLSSSSWDMRVSKMPFMGEEERHRLNLLRPDGPIRKARHFLKHLLFAGEKTIILDPSLDDSAPPTAPIREWLLSNENIEEFIVKLNPISPRDIRQLDGKRLIKGIKAQHPPINPTSISIPLDIQLQRERERRQPDIVDDKQYLANESRKYIFSLDYSDLSRKTPNGKTIPRNFSSWPVIGGITEDGKRTPTIDPRPFIPIPTGVDVNDSRHGHVTGAGQKVTIWSASRLHDWLKCPRSGWLNRGLRAEQEELQSEDLDARTHGNLLHFVHHDILCHILNMEIGEEFDSINNKRENTSIGNSHLSKNEVMKVALESLDSRAPWLDRTDAVSTHRLQVLTGMNRDEYNDWLANPIPIEPKGRIGTIVEAEFSISDVMPIGIEWDINDYDDAGIEIDLPSEITSPEMQKLPPIIVRGQIDRVDQVPFDKSGKVWLNKEGRNSIAPLKLIDSDWKPRRLIIIRDLKTSESKSSKERHNIGLLEELQLAIYARAWEIAHPGDLVVGVGISLFSHNTTHNLEISNSFQHINQLDIGVISRITEDLYRFPNENNNPSSDQFRAWLTHRLSVSLGVANNATLGKVHPTPSKKVCSYCPVKQICDVKMEDGF
;
A
#
# COMPACT_ATOMS: atom_id res chain seq x y z
N SER A 1 -12.72 6.33 -37.32
CA SER A 1 -13.05 6.19 -38.75
C SER A 1 -14.36 6.86 -39.12
N ALA A 2 -15.51 6.39 -38.61
CA ALA A 2 -16.84 6.94 -38.95
C ALA A 2 -16.94 8.48 -38.86
N ILE A 3 -16.58 9.09 -37.72
CA ILE A 3 -16.65 10.55 -37.55
C ILE A 3 -15.74 11.32 -38.52
N SER A 4 -14.57 10.77 -38.88
CA SER A 4 -13.67 11.44 -39.85
C SER A 4 -14.31 11.49 -41.23
N LEU A 5 -14.96 10.39 -41.64
CA LEU A 5 -15.69 10.30 -42.90
C LEU A 5 -16.89 11.25 -42.90
N THR A 6 -17.62 11.30 -41.79
CA THR A 6 -18.71 12.26 -41.58
C THR A 6 -18.23 13.69 -41.73
N GLN A 7 -17.14 14.08 -41.06
CA GLN A 7 -16.58 15.43 -41.17
C GLN A 7 -16.18 15.77 -42.61
N GLN A 8 -15.40 14.90 -43.26
CA GLN A 8 -14.98 15.09 -44.66
C GLN A 8 -16.17 15.22 -45.63
N PHE A 9 -17.28 14.55 -45.34
CA PHE A 9 -18.49 14.63 -46.15
C PHE A 9 -19.29 15.91 -45.87
N LEU A 10 -19.49 16.26 -44.60
CA LEU A 10 -20.23 17.47 -44.19
C LEU A 10 -19.51 18.78 -44.55
N GLU A 11 -18.18 18.76 -44.69
CA GLU A 11 -17.38 19.90 -45.15
C GLU A 11 -17.54 20.18 -46.65
N LYS A 12 -17.92 19.18 -47.47
CA LYS A 12 -18.06 19.34 -48.93
C LYS A 12 -19.31 20.10 -49.33
N ASP A 13 -20.42 19.88 -48.63
CA ASP A 13 -21.68 20.59 -48.86
C ASP A 13 -22.40 20.88 -47.54
N SER A 14 -22.89 22.12 -47.41
CA SER A 14 -23.58 22.66 -46.23
C SER A 14 -24.98 22.10 -46.00
N LYS A 15 -25.60 21.47 -47.01
CA LYS A 15 -26.95 20.88 -46.91
C LYS A 15 -26.95 19.38 -46.68
N SER A 16 -25.81 18.70 -46.85
CA SER A 16 -25.78 17.24 -46.75
C SER A 16 -26.05 16.75 -45.33
N THR A 17 -26.65 15.58 -45.26
CA THR A 17 -27.10 14.87 -44.07
C THR A 17 -26.41 13.51 -43.96
N VAL A 18 -26.04 13.13 -42.74
CA VAL A 18 -25.35 11.86 -42.47
C VAL A 18 -26.07 11.09 -41.37
N ILE A 19 -26.26 9.78 -41.58
CA ILE A 19 -26.71 8.84 -40.54
C ILE A 19 -25.57 7.88 -40.23
N ILE A 20 -25.20 7.78 -38.96
CA ILE A 20 -24.35 6.70 -38.45
C ILE A 20 -25.24 5.68 -37.73
N ILE A 21 -25.08 4.42 -38.06
CA ILE A 21 -25.76 3.32 -37.37
C ILE A 21 -24.76 2.60 -36.47
N ASP A 22 -25.13 2.49 -35.19
CA ASP A 22 -24.46 1.64 -34.22
C ASP A 22 -25.52 0.69 -33.59
N PRO A 23 -25.42 -0.63 -33.84
CA PRO A 23 -26.29 -1.62 -33.19
C PRO A 23 -26.24 -1.61 -31.66
N SER A 24 -25.11 -1.18 -31.11
CA SER A 24 -24.81 -1.06 -29.67
C SER A 24 -24.78 0.39 -29.19
N LEU A 25 -25.63 1.25 -29.76
CA LEU A 25 -25.63 2.68 -29.44
C LEU A 25 -25.74 2.95 -27.93
N ASP A 26 -26.56 2.20 -27.20
CA ASP A 26 -26.78 2.41 -25.77
C ASP A 26 -25.49 2.26 -24.94
N SER A 27 -24.63 1.29 -25.27
CA SER A 27 -23.33 1.12 -24.59
C SER A 27 -22.28 2.12 -25.07
N ASN A 28 -22.37 2.58 -26.33
CA ASN A 28 -21.38 3.46 -26.95
C ASN A 28 -21.76 4.95 -26.94
N THR A 29 -22.91 5.32 -26.36
CA THR A 29 -23.45 6.70 -26.42
C THR A 29 -22.44 7.75 -25.92
N SER A 30 -21.81 7.50 -24.77
CA SER A 30 -20.81 8.40 -24.19
C SER A 30 -19.59 8.60 -25.10
N ARG A 31 -19.15 7.53 -25.78
CA ARG A 31 -18.05 7.56 -26.74
C ARG A 31 -18.42 8.35 -27.98
N TRP A 32 -19.62 8.13 -28.53
CA TRP A 32 -20.12 8.87 -29.69
C TRP A 32 -20.27 10.36 -29.40
N LYS A 33 -20.85 10.72 -28.25
CA LYS A 33 -20.99 12.11 -27.81
C LYS A 33 -19.65 12.85 -27.86
N ARG A 34 -18.64 12.30 -27.16
CA ARG A 34 -17.30 12.87 -27.13
C ARG A 34 -16.70 13.02 -28.53
N LEU A 35 -16.95 12.07 -29.43
CA LEU A 35 -16.40 12.13 -30.79
C LEU A 35 -17.12 13.16 -31.68
N VAL A 36 -18.43 13.33 -31.52
CA VAL A 36 -19.22 14.31 -32.29
C VAL A 36 -18.98 15.74 -31.80
N GLU A 37 -18.75 15.94 -30.50
CA GLU A 37 -18.33 17.23 -29.94
C GLU A 37 -17.00 17.72 -30.56
N ASN A 38 -16.07 16.81 -30.89
CA ASN A 38 -14.81 17.17 -31.54
C ASN A 38 -14.98 17.79 -32.93
N ILE A 39 -16.08 17.51 -33.62
CA ILE A 39 -16.41 18.11 -34.93
C ILE A 39 -17.38 19.30 -34.81
N GLY A 40 -17.60 19.80 -33.59
CA GLY A 40 -18.46 20.97 -33.32
C GLY A 40 -19.96 20.69 -33.45
N LEU A 41 -20.39 19.42 -33.37
CA LEU A 41 -21.80 19.03 -33.39
C LEU A 41 -22.22 18.49 -32.02
N SER A 42 -23.52 18.51 -31.73
CA SER A 42 -24.11 17.95 -30.51
C SER A 42 -24.97 16.72 -30.83
N ILE A 43 -24.93 15.71 -29.96
CA ILE A 43 -25.88 14.60 -29.96
C ILE A 43 -26.85 14.80 -28.79
N LYS A 44 -28.10 14.37 -28.96
CA LYS A 44 -29.08 14.24 -27.88
C LYS A 44 -28.55 13.28 -26.79
N ASP A 45 -28.63 13.66 -25.52
CA ASP A 45 -28.31 12.72 -24.44
C ASP A 45 -29.46 11.70 -24.29
N ASN A 46 -29.11 10.41 -24.19
CA ASN A 46 -30.04 9.42 -23.65
C ASN A 46 -30.29 9.73 -22.16
N ASN A 47 -31.45 9.36 -21.62
CA ASN A 47 -31.79 9.62 -20.22
C ASN A 47 -30.68 9.07 -19.31
N LYS A 48 -30.10 9.93 -18.46
CA LYS A 48 -29.03 9.53 -17.53
C LYS A 48 -29.64 8.86 -16.30
N SER A 49 -29.05 7.75 -15.84
CA SER A 49 -29.42 7.18 -14.54
C SER A 49 -29.13 8.21 -13.45
N ILE A 50 -30.02 8.31 -12.47
CA ILE A 50 -29.85 9.23 -11.34
C ILE A 50 -28.57 8.94 -10.52
N THR A 51 -28.10 7.70 -10.54
CA THR A 51 -26.87 7.27 -9.86
C THR A 51 -25.58 7.71 -10.57
N SER A 52 -25.67 8.19 -11.82
CA SER A 52 -24.55 8.81 -12.52
C SER A 52 -24.31 10.26 -12.09
N ASP A 53 -25.29 10.88 -11.45
CA ASP A 53 -25.13 12.18 -10.81
C ASP A 53 -24.40 12.03 -9.47
N SER A 54 -23.58 13.03 -9.13
CA SER A 54 -22.75 13.00 -7.93
C SER A 54 -23.59 12.87 -6.65
N TYR A 55 -24.72 13.58 -6.54
CA TYR A 55 -25.58 13.50 -5.37
C TYR A 55 -26.28 12.15 -5.26
N GLY A 56 -26.81 11.65 -6.38
CA GLY A 56 -27.46 10.34 -6.45
C GLY A 56 -26.50 9.18 -6.12
N HIS A 57 -25.24 9.28 -6.56
CA HIS A 57 -24.19 8.33 -6.20
C HIS A 57 -23.93 8.33 -4.69
N TRP A 58 -23.70 9.49 -4.07
CA TRP A 58 -23.38 9.56 -2.64
C TRP A 58 -24.54 9.17 -1.72
N LEU A 59 -25.77 9.51 -2.10
CA LEU A 59 -26.96 9.03 -1.39
C LEU A 59 -27.06 7.50 -1.44
N LYS A 60 -26.82 6.89 -2.61
CA LYS A 60 -26.78 5.44 -2.75
C LYS A 60 -25.71 4.82 -1.85
N GLN A 61 -24.48 5.36 -1.85
CA GLN A 61 -23.39 4.86 -1.01
C GLN A 61 -23.71 4.94 0.49
N LEU A 62 -24.32 6.04 0.94
CA LEU A 62 -24.71 6.20 2.33
C LEU A 62 -25.80 5.20 2.74
N ILE A 63 -26.79 4.95 1.88
CA ILE A 63 -27.84 3.96 2.13
C ILE A 63 -27.26 2.54 2.21
N THR A 64 -26.26 2.22 1.38
CA THR A 64 -25.68 0.88 1.31
C THR A 64 -24.64 0.57 2.39
N ILE A 65 -24.14 1.57 3.13
CA ILE A 65 -23.00 1.39 4.04
C ILE A 65 -23.23 0.31 5.12
N GLY A 66 -24.48 0.12 5.56
CA GLY A 66 -24.88 -0.89 6.53
C GLY A 66 -25.18 -2.28 5.95
N HIS A 67 -25.02 -2.47 4.63
CA HIS A 67 -25.55 -3.62 3.91
C HIS A 67 -24.53 -4.27 2.95
N GLY A 68 -24.73 -5.56 2.68
CA GLY A 68 -23.89 -6.34 1.77
C GLY A 68 -22.56 -6.80 2.38
N ALA A 69 -21.71 -7.39 1.52
CA ALA A 69 -20.41 -7.94 1.91
C ALA A 69 -19.42 -6.85 2.38
N ASN A 70 -19.57 -5.62 1.89
CA ASN A 70 -18.68 -4.49 2.22
C ASN A 70 -19.25 -3.56 3.29
N SER A 71 -20.24 -4.02 4.08
CA SER A 71 -20.85 -3.20 5.11
C SER A 71 -19.81 -2.69 6.11
N PHE A 72 -19.77 -1.37 6.34
CA PHE A 72 -18.80 -0.69 7.20
C PHE A 72 -17.33 -1.09 6.92
N SER A 73 -17.00 -1.43 5.67
CA SER A 73 -15.60 -1.64 5.26
C SER A 73 -14.78 -0.37 5.44
N LEU A 74 -13.47 -0.51 5.65
CA LEU A 74 -12.53 0.62 5.74
C LEU A 74 -12.66 1.56 4.53
N GLU A 75 -12.77 0.99 3.32
CA GLU A 75 -12.94 1.73 2.07
C GLU A 75 -14.21 2.56 2.07
N SER A 76 -15.33 1.99 2.52
CA SER A 76 -16.64 2.67 2.58
C SER A 76 -16.61 3.82 3.58
N LEU A 77 -16.05 3.59 4.77
CA LEU A 77 -15.91 4.61 5.82
C LEU A 77 -15.03 5.78 5.38
N ARG A 78 -13.85 5.49 4.81
CA ARG A 78 -12.95 6.52 4.26
C ARG A 78 -13.61 7.32 3.16
N THR A 79 -14.32 6.64 2.25
CA THR A 79 -15.01 7.29 1.13
C THR A 79 -16.08 8.27 1.64
N ILE A 80 -16.89 7.86 2.61
CA ILE A 80 -17.92 8.71 3.23
C ILE A 80 -17.31 9.86 4.03
N ALA A 81 -16.15 9.66 4.65
CA ALA A 81 -15.42 10.70 5.38
C ALA A 81 -14.80 11.77 4.46
N ILE A 82 -14.34 11.40 3.26
CA ILE A 82 -13.65 12.31 2.33
C ILE A 82 -14.63 13.14 1.49
N GLN A 83 -15.75 12.53 1.07
CA GLN A 83 -16.71 13.21 0.20
C GLN A 83 -17.34 14.42 0.90
N LYS A 84 -17.56 15.51 0.14
CA LYS A 84 -18.08 16.79 0.66
C LYS A 84 -19.48 17.13 0.13
N ILE A 85 -20.09 16.24 -0.64
CA ILE A 85 -21.33 16.51 -1.37
C ILE A 85 -22.54 16.26 -0.47
N LEU A 86 -22.49 15.25 0.40
CA LEU A 86 -23.58 14.87 1.28
C LEU A 86 -23.09 14.74 2.71
N SER A 87 -23.61 15.55 3.64
CA SER A 87 -23.28 15.35 5.06
C SER A 87 -24.03 14.11 5.59
N PRO A 88 -23.35 13.11 6.19
CA PRO A 88 -24.02 11.91 6.70
C PRO A 88 -24.96 12.22 7.88
N PHE A 89 -24.71 13.31 8.60
CA PHE A 89 -25.53 13.84 9.69
C PHE A 89 -25.25 15.33 9.90
N GLU A 90 -26.13 16.03 10.62
CA GLU A 90 -25.89 17.40 11.09
C GLU A 90 -25.32 17.34 12.51
N SER A 91 -24.20 18.01 12.76
CA SER A 91 -23.51 17.97 14.05
C SER A 91 -23.36 19.38 14.65
N ASP A 92 -24.43 19.87 15.27
CA ASP A 92 -24.38 21.04 16.16
C ASP A 92 -24.09 20.65 17.63
N LEU A 93 -23.75 19.37 17.86
CA LEU A 93 -23.48 18.83 19.18
C LEU A 93 -22.04 19.16 19.60
N ASN A 94 -21.89 19.75 20.79
CA ASN A 94 -20.59 19.96 21.43
C ASN A 94 -20.26 18.78 22.35
N HIS A 95 -18.97 18.45 22.42
CA HIS A 95 -18.50 17.42 23.31
C HIS A 95 -18.66 17.85 24.80
N PRO A 96 -19.08 16.96 25.72
CA PRO A 96 -19.45 17.34 27.10
C PRO A 96 -18.32 17.90 27.97
N ILE A 97 -17.07 17.49 27.72
CA ILE A 97 -15.90 17.87 28.55
C ILE A 97 -14.89 18.67 27.75
N ASN A 98 -14.29 18.08 26.71
CA ASN A 98 -13.24 18.71 25.91
C ASN A 98 -13.78 19.28 24.58
N PRO A 99 -13.72 20.60 24.32
CA PRO A 99 -14.17 21.21 23.08
C PRO A 99 -13.29 20.90 21.86
N GLU A 100 -12.08 20.38 22.04
CA GLU A 100 -11.19 19.97 20.94
C GLU A 100 -11.65 18.68 20.26
N ILE A 101 -12.38 17.81 20.98
CA ILE A 101 -12.97 16.59 20.44
C ILE A 101 -14.15 16.98 19.55
N LYS A 102 -14.03 16.70 18.25
CA LYS A 102 -15.07 16.94 17.24
C LYS A 102 -15.52 15.63 16.59
N SER A 103 -16.73 15.59 16.07
CA SER A 103 -17.28 14.44 15.33
C SER A 103 -16.70 14.37 13.91
N ILE A 104 -15.38 14.16 13.81
CA ILE A 104 -14.61 14.06 12.56
C ILE A 104 -13.71 12.83 12.67
N PRO A 105 -13.66 11.95 11.67
CA PRO A 105 -12.82 10.76 11.72
C PRO A 105 -11.37 11.09 11.34
N ASP A 106 -10.43 10.40 11.97
CA ASP A 106 -9.05 10.34 11.51
C ASP A 106 -8.86 9.13 10.57
N LEU A 107 -8.47 9.40 9.32
CA LEU A 107 -8.35 8.38 8.28
C LEU A 107 -7.17 7.42 8.52
N GLN A 108 -6.10 7.92 9.15
CA GLN A 108 -4.93 7.12 9.45
C GLN A 108 -5.25 6.15 10.59
N LEU A 109 -5.90 6.66 11.64
CA LEU A 109 -6.37 5.85 12.76
C LEU A 109 -7.31 4.73 12.31
N LEU A 110 -8.30 5.02 11.44
CA LEU A 110 -9.17 3.98 10.89
C LEU A 110 -8.33 2.90 10.17
N THR A 111 -7.34 3.31 9.39
CA THR A 111 -6.46 2.37 8.68
C THR A 111 -5.65 1.51 9.65
N ASP A 112 -5.10 2.11 10.70
CA ASP A 112 -4.28 1.42 11.69
C ASP A 112 -5.11 0.46 12.55
N LEU A 113 -6.34 0.85 12.95
CA LEU A 113 -7.27 -0.01 13.70
C LEU A 113 -7.79 -1.17 12.85
N ALA A 114 -8.18 -0.91 11.59
CA ALA A 114 -8.59 -1.96 10.66
C ALA A 114 -7.51 -3.05 10.52
N ARG A 115 -6.23 -2.65 10.49
CA ARG A 115 -5.08 -3.56 10.43
C ARG A 115 -4.79 -4.24 11.76
N GLY A 116 -4.78 -3.48 12.85
CA GLY A 116 -4.39 -3.95 14.18
C GLY A 116 -5.37 -4.96 14.77
N GLU A 117 -6.68 -4.68 14.64
CA GLU A 117 -7.77 -5.45 15.23
C GLU A 117 -8.51 -6.32 14.20
N HIS A 118 -7.95 -6.37 12.97
CA HIS A 118 -8.45 -7.14 11.85
C HIS A 118 -9.95 -6.88 11.58
N VAL A 119 -10.33 -5.60 11.50
CA VAL A 119 -11.72 -5.19 11.25
C VAL A 119 -11.99 -5.20 9.75
N LEU A 120 -12.58 -6.29 9.25
CA LEU A 120 -13.04 -6.43 7.86
C LEU A 120 -14.47 -5.90 7.68
N GLY A 121 -14.81 -5.54 6.44
CA GLY A 121 -16.19 -5.21 6.06
C GLY A 121 -17.11 -6.43 6.09
N GLY A 122 -18.40 -6.20 6.32
CA GLY A 122 -19.45 -7.23 6.29
C GLY A 122 -20.41 -7.17 7.48
N PRO A 123 -21.29 -8.17 7.61
CA PRO A 123 -22.16 -8.33 8.79
C PRO A 123 -21.36 -8.28 10.11
N GLY A 124 -21.81 -7.48 11.07
CA GLY A 124 -21.16 -7.33 12.38
C GLY A 124 -19.91 -6.43 12.40
N ALA A 125 -19.49 -5.86 11.26
CA ALA A 125 -18.33 -4.96 11.19
C ALA A 125 -18.52 -3.70 12.06
N LEU A 126 -19.74 -3.17 12.15
CA LEU A 126 -20.03 -2.01 13.01
C LEU A 126 -19.69 -2.28 14.48
N GLY A 127 -20.06 -3.44 15.01
CA GLY A 127 -19.74 -3.82 16.39
C GLY A 127 -18.24 -3.90 16.62
N ARG A 128 -17.52 -4.56 15.71
CA ARG A 128 -16.05 -4.68 15.78
C ARG A 128 -15.36 -3.32 15.78
N TRP A 129 -15.83 -2.38 14.95
CA TRP A 129 -15.33 -1.01 14.96
C TRP A 129 -15.59 -0.30 16.28
N LEU A 130 -16.82 -0.36 16.80
CA LEU A 130 -17.21 0.30 18.04
C LEU A 130 -16.46 -0.28 19.25
N GLU A 131 -16.31 -1.61 19.33
CA GLU A 131 -15.52 -2.29 20.36
C GLU A 131 -14.06 -1.83 20.33
N SER A 132 -13.43 -1.87 19.16
CA SER A 132 -12.04 -1.43 18.95
C SER A 132 -11.82 0.04 19.35
N LEU A 133 -12.75 0.91 18.94
CA LEU A 133 -12.70 2.35 19.25
C LEU A 133 -13.02 2.66 20.72
N SER A 134 -13.78 1.82 21.41
CA SER A 134 -14.14 2.01 22.83
C SER A 134 -13.02 1.69 23.82
N ARG A 135 -12.02 0.89 23.42
CA ARG A 135 -10.86 0.55 24.25
C ARG A 135 -10.00 1.78 24.52
N SER A 136 -9.34 1.81 25.69
CA SER A 136 -8.42 2.89 26.03
C SER A 136 -7.32 3.07 24.95
N PRO A 137 -6.82 4.29 24.74
CA PRO A 137 -5.69 4.55 23.84
C PRO A 137 -4.41 3.88 24.36
N ASN A 138 -3.49 3.51 23.45
CA ASN A 138 -2.18 2.98 23.83
C ASN A 138 -1.12 4.10 24.00
N SER A 139 -1.45 5.35 23.64
CA SER A 139 -0.56 6.52 23.66
C SER A 139 -1.35 7.82 23.91
N ASP A 140 -0.73 8.77 24.63
CA ASP A 140 -1.35 10.04 25.03
C ASP A 140 -1.62 11.01 23.83
N ILE A 141 -0.94 10.83 22.70
CA ILE A 141 -1.06 11.72 21.54
C ILE A 141 -2.28 11.36 20.65
N ASP A 142 -2.81 10.14 20.78
CA ASP A 142 -3.91 9.64 19.94
C ASP A 142 -5.27 9.60 20.64
N GLU A 143 -5.36 10.03 21.89
CA GLU A 143 -6.58 9.96 22.70
C GLU A 143 -7.73 10.80 22.11
N ILE A 144 -7.44 12.06 21.75
CA ILE A 144 -8.42 12.99 21.16
C ILE A 144 -8.89 12.47 19.81
N LYS A 145 -7.97 12.02 18.95
CA LYS A 145 -8.29 11.52 17.60
C LYS A 145 -9.15 10.26 17.67
N LYS A 146 -8.85 9.37 18.62
CA LYS A 146 -9.59 8.12 18.82
C LYS A 146 -11.00 8.38 19.30
N GLU A 147 -11.18 9.25 20.30
CA GLU A 147 -12.51 9.61 20.78
C GLU A 147 -13.32 10.39 19.72
N SER A 148 -12.68 11.28 18.97
CA SER A 148 -13.29 11.96 17.81
C SER A 148 -13.80 10.99 16.74
N THR A 149 -13.00 9.97 16.40
CA THR A 149 -13.35 8.95 15.41
C THR A 149 -14.46 8.02 15.91
N GLN A 150 -14.40 7.62 17.19
CA GLN A 150 -15.48 6.88 17.87
C GLN A 150 -16.79 7.65 17.79
N TRP A 151 -16.75 8.94 18.12
CA TRP A 151 -17.93 9.79 18.14
C TRP A 151 -18.52 10.03 16.74
N TRP A 152 -17.66 10.18 15.73
CA TRP A 152 -18.10 10.26 14.33
C TRP A 152 -18.81 8.98 13.88
N LEU A 153 -18.24 7.81 14.16
CA LEU A 153 -18.83 6.53 13.74
C LEU A 153 -20.16 6.26 14.46
N LEU A 154 -20.25 6.58 15.77
CA LEU A 154 -21.48 6.48 16.53
C LEU A 154 -22.58 7.39 15.95
N ASN A 155 -22.25 8.63 15.59
CA ASN A 155 -23.21 9.54 14.96
C ASN A 155 -23.61 9.10 13.55
N LEU A 156 -22.68 8.54 12.77
CA LEU A 156 -22.97 7.94 11.48
C LEU A 156 -23.97 6.78 11.62
N ALA A 157 -23.66 5.82 12.49
CA ALA A 157 -24.53 4.68 12.76
C ALA A 157 -25.88 5.12 13.32
N LYS A 158 -25.91 6.10 14.22
CA LYS A 158 -27.15 6.65 14.77
C LYS A 158 -28.00 7.35 13.72
N SER A 159 -27.38 8.08 12.80
CA SER A 159 -28.11 8.72 11.69
C SER A 159 -28.75 7.68 10.78
N LEU A 160 -28.10 6.52 10.61
CA LEU A 160 -28.54 5.40 9.76
C LEU A 160 -29.40 4.37 10.48
N GLN A 161 -29.66 4.55 11.77
CA GLN A 161 -30.44 3.62 12.60
C GLN A 161 -31.72 3.07 11.94
N PRO A 162 -32.56 3.84 11.21
CA PRO A 162 -33.76 3.27 10.56
C PRO A 162 -33.46 2.37 9.35
N LEU A 163 -32.22 2.36 8.85
CA LEU A 163 -31.77 1.54 7.71
C LEU A 163 -31.04 0.27 8.19
N LEU A 164 -30.38 0.34 9.36
CA LEU A 164 -29.57 -0.74 9.91
C LEU A 164 -30.35 -2.02 10.25
N ARG A 165 -29.60 -3.12 10.43
CA ARG A 165 -30.12 -4.40 10.92
C ARG A 165 -30.41 -4.32 12.42
N GLU A 166 -31.29 -5.19 12.92
CA GLU A 166 -31.65 -5.22 14.35
C GLU A 166 -30.45 -5.50 15.27
N GLU A 167 -29.51 -6.32 14.80
CA GLU A 167 -28.23 -6.61 15.46
C GLU A 167 -27.42 -5.32 15.64
N ASP A 168 -27.22 -4.56 14.56
CA ASP A 168 -26.48 -3.29 14.56
C ASP A 168 -27.17 -2.21 15.43
N ILE A 169 -28.50 -2.20 15.46
CA ILE A 169 -29.29 -1.28 16.29
C ILE A 169 -29.12 -1.60 17.79
N SER A 170 -28.96 -2.88 18.15
CA SER A 170 -28.82 -3.31 19.53
C SER A 170 -27.50 -2.82 20.15
N LEU A 171 -26.43 -2.78 19.35
CA LEU A 171 -25.13 -2.22 19.75
C LEU A 171 -25.21 -0.74 20.16
N LEU A 172 -26.06 0.04 19.49
CA LEU A 172 -26.27 1.46 19.81
C LEU A 172 -27.03 1.71 21.13
N LYS A 173 -27.41 0.65 21.87
CA LYS A 173 -28.01 0.73 23.21
C LYS A 173 -27.02 0.38 24.32
N GLU A 174 -25.86 -0.19 23.97
CA GLU A 174 -24.86 -0.63 24.95
C GLU A 174 -24.11 0.56 25.52
N LYS A 175 -24.19 0.75 26.85
CA LYS A 175 -23.55 1.89 27.53
C LYS A 175 -22.03 1.90 27.37
N ASN A 176 -21.40 0.72 27.29
CA ASN A 176 -19.96 0.59 27.17
C ASN A 176 -19.43 1.15 25.85
N LEU A 177 -20.18 0.97 24.75
CA LEU A 177 -19.77 1.42 23.40
C LEU A 177 -20.00 2.91 23.17
N ILE A 178 -20.99 3.50 23.86
CA ILE A 178 -21.36 4.92 23.74
C ILE A 178 -20.52 5.81 24.67
N THR A 179 -19.81 5.20 25.62
CA THR A 179 -18.90 5.92 26.52
C THR A 179 -17.60 6.22 25.78
N GLY A 180 -17.16 7.48 25.83
CA GLY A 180 -15.93 7.95 25.19
C GLY A 180 -14.71 7.23 25.75
N CYS A 181 -13.84 6.75 24.85
CA CYS A 181 -12.67 5.96 25.24
C CYS A 181 -11.68 6.71 26.14
N HIS A 182 -11.58 8.03 26.01
CA HIS A 182 -10.69 8.87 26.82
C HIS A 182 -11.46 9.66 27.89
N SER A 183 -12.51 10.42 27.54
CA SER A 183 -13.28 11.21 28.52
C SER A 183 -14.07 10.39 29.54
N LYS A 184 -14.31 9.09 29.25
CA LYS A 184 -15.19 8.18 30.00
C LYS A 184 -16.61 8.75 30.23
N THR A 185 -17.05 9.68 29.40
CA THR A 185 -18.42 10.23 29.42
C THR A 185 -19.30 9.68 28.31
N ILE A 186 -20.61 9.73 28.50
CA ILE A 186 -21.57 9.31 27.48
C ILE A 186 -21.55 10.34 26.33
N LEU A 187 -21.17 9.90 25.14
CA LEU A 187 -21.07 10.77 23.97
C LEU A 187 -22.47 11.18 23.48
N PRO A 188 -22.70 12.47 23.16
CA PRO A 188 -24.00 12.94 22.71
C PRO A 188 -24.27 12.48 21.27
N LEU A 189 -25.43 11.86 21.05
CA LEU A 189 -25.80 11.29 19.75
C LEU A 189 -26.89 12.10 19.06
N VAL A 190 -26.87 12.12 17.72
CA VAL A 190 -27.92 12.73 16.91
C VAL A 190 -29.29 12.05 17.09
N LYS A 191 -30.37 12.80 16.86
CA LYS A 191 -31.74 12.26 16.90
C LYS A 191 -31.96 11.35 15.69
N SER A 192 -32.32 10.09 15.95
CA SER A 192 -32.71 9.14 14.90
C SER A 192 -34.12 9.44 14.39
N SER A 193 -34.35 9.19 13.11
CA SER A 193 -35.71 9.13 12.53
C SER A 193 -36.41 7.83 12.91
N ILE A 194 -37.74 7.82 12.84
CA ILE A 194 -38.59 6.68 13.24
C ILE A 194 -38.62 5.60 12.14
N GLY A 195 -38.44 5.99 10.87
CA GLY A 195 -38.41 5.07 9.73
C GLY A 195 -37.59 5.60 8.55
N GLY A 196 -37.42 4.76 7.52
CA GLY A 196 -36.60 5.07 6.34
C GLY A 196 -37.13 6.24 5.52
N ASP A 197 -38.46 6.37 5.39
CA ASP A 197 -39.08 7.48 4.65
C ASP A 197 -38.82 8.84 5.32
N GLU A 198 -38.95 8.90 6.65
CA GLU A 198 -38.66 10.12 7.41
C GLU A 198 -37.18 10.48 7.33
N TRP A 199 -36.31 9.47 7.44
CA TRP A 199 -34.87 9.63 7.26
C TRP A 199 -34.53 10.24 5.90
N LEU A 200 -35.09 9.70 4.82
CA LEU A 200 -34.85 10.18 3.46
C LEU A 200 -35.26 11.64 3.31
N VAL A 201 -36.46 12.00 3.76
CA VAL A 201 -36.97 13.38 3.68
C VAL A 201 -36.09 14.35 4.48
N ASN A 202 -35.65 13.96 5.68
CA ASN A 202 -34.77 14.79 6.50
C ASN A 202 -33.41 15.02 5.81
N ARG A 203 -32.84 13.99 5.17
CA ARG A 203 -31.57 14.11 4.42
C ARG A 203 -31.72 15.01 3.20
N LEU A 204 -32.78 14.84 2.41
CA LEU A 204 -33.03 15.68 1.24
C LEU A 204 -33.29 17.15 1.60
N LYS A 205 -33.93 17.42 2.75
CA LYS A 205 -34.12 18.78 3.29
C LYS A 205 -32.79 19.43 3.68
N SER A 206 -31.93 18.71 4.40
CA SER A 206 -30.61 19.22 4.82
C SER A 206 -29.72 19.60 3.62
N ALA A 207 -29.79 18.84 2.52
CA ALA A 207 -29.01 19.11 1.31
C ALA A 207 -29.42 20.42 0.62
N ASN A 208 -30.72 20.74 0.56
CA ASN A 208 -31.23 21.97 -0.06
C ASN A 208 -30.81 23.26 0.67
N ASN A 209 -30.43 23.18 1.95
CA ASN A 209 -30.05 24.34 2.75
C ASN A 209 -28.53 24.64 2.71
N SER A 210 -27.71 23.70 2.21
CA SER A 210 -26.26 23.87 2.16
C SER A 210 -25.84 24.79 1.01
N THR A 211 -25.09 25.86 1.28
CA THR A 211 -24.62 26.87 0.30
C THR A 211 -23.56 26.36 -0.69
N THR A 212 -23.29 25.05 -0.72
CA THR A 212 -22.23 24.39 -1.52
C THR A 212 -22.47 24.42 -3.04
N PHE A 213 -23.59 24.98 -3.50
CA PHE A 213 -24.03 24.97 -4.90
C PHE A 213 -23.21 25.86 -5.87
N GLN A 214 -22.24 26.64 -5.39
CA GLN A 214 -21.54 27.65 -6.22
C GLN A 214 -20.33 27.15 -7.02
N TYR A 215 -19.86 25.91 -6.86
CA TYR A 215 -18.64 25.41 -7.51
C TYR A 215 -18.81 24.19 -8.42
N MET A 216 -20.03 23.81 -8.79
CA MET A 216 -20.27 22.68 -9.71
C MET A 216 -20.28 23.17 -11.16
N ASP A 217 -19.54 22.48 -12.03
CA ASP A 217 -19.43 22.78 -13.47
C ASP A 217 -20.80 23.02 -14.13
N ASN A 218 -20.88 24.03 -15.00
CA ASN A 218 -22.08 24.47 -15.75
C ASN A 218 -22.81 23.39 -16.60
N ASN A 219 -22.33 22.14 -16.59
CA ASN A 219 -22.86 21.01 -17.34
C ASN A 219 -23.53 19.90 -16.49
N SER A 220 -23.52 20.00 -15.16
CA SER A 220 -24.28 19.05 -14.31
C SER A 220 -25.73 19.46 -14.18
N ILE A 221 -26.65 18.51 -14.38
CA ILE A 221 -28.05 18.64 -13.99
C ILE A 221 -28.07 19.03 -12.50
N GLY A 222 -28.60 20.19 -12.15
CA GLY A 222 -28.49 20.70 -10.79
C GLY A 222 -29.04 19.70 -9.76
N THR A 223 -28.34 19.51 -8.64
CA THR A 223 -28.75 18.74 -7.46
C THR A 223 -30.23 18.91 -7.09
N PRO A 224 -30.86 20.10 -7.20
CA PRO A 224 -32.30 20.25 -6.96
C PRO A 224 -33.19 19.39 -7.88
N LEU A 225 -32.83 19.20 -9.15
CA LEU A 225 -33.62 18.34 -10.07
C LEU A 225 -33.54 16.87 -9.65
N VAL A 226 -32.37 16.42 -9.21
CA VAL A 226 -32.15 15.08 -8.66
C VAL A 226 -33.03 14.86 -7.43
N ILE A 227 -33.00 15.80 -6.48
CA ILE A 227 -33.81 15.76 -5.25
C ILE A 227 -35.31 15.75 -5.57
N GLN A 228 -35.77 16.63 -6.46
CA GLN A 228 -37.18 16.69 -6.86
C GLN A 228 -37.63 15.39 -7.54
N THR A 229 -36.79 14.82 -8.40
CA THR A 229 -37.09 13.58 -9.09
C THR A 229 -37.19 12.42 -8.09
N LEU A 230 -36.24 12.29 -7.16
CA LEU A 230 -36.28 11.27 -6.11
C LEU A 230 -37.53 11.39 -5.24
N LEU A 231 -37.89 12.61 -4.81
CA LEU A 231 -39.09 12.86 -4.02
C LEU A 231 -40.37 12.47 -4.78
N LYS A 232 -40.47 12.86 -6.06
CA LYS A 232 -41.62 12.56 -6.90
C LYS A 232 -41.83 11.04 -7.04
N TYR A 233 -40.79 10.31 -7.47
CA TYR A 233 -40.89 8.86 -7.67
C TYR A 233 -41.14 8.12 -6.36
N HIS A 234 -40.57 8.58 -5.25
CA HIS A 234 -40.85 8.01 -3.94
C HIS A 234 -42.30 8.24 -3.49
N GLN A 235 -42.85 9.44 -3.70
CA GLN A 235 -44.26 9.74 -3.43
C GLN A 235 -45.20 8.91 -4.32
N GLU A 236 -44.88 8.77 -5.61
CA GLU A 236 -45.63 7.92 -6.54
C GLU A 236 -45.64 6.46 -6.08
N LEU A 237 -44.48 5.92 -5.65
CA LEU A 237 -44.37 4.57 -5.09
C LEU A 237 -45.29 4.39 -3.87
N ARG A 238 -45.21 5.30 -2.90
CA ARG A 238 -46.03 5.23 -1.68
C ARG A 238 -47.53 5.37 -1.97
N ASN A 239 -47.91 6.23 -2.91
CA ASN A 239 -49.30 6.36 -3.36
C ASN A 239 -49.80 5.08 -4.04
N MET A 240 -48.99 4.44 -4.89
CA MET A 240 -49.34 3.18 -5.53
C MET A 240 -49.53 2.06 -4.50
N GLN A 241 -48.62 1.92 -3.56
CA GLN A 241 -48.70 0.92 -2.49
C GLN A 241 -49.92 1.13 -1.60
N PHE A 242 -50.19 2.38 -1.23
CA PHE A 242 -51.38 2.75 -0.46
C PHE A 242 -52.68 2.39 -1.19
N ASN A 243 -52.79 2.76 -2.48
CA ASN A 243 -53.97 2.47 -3.29
C ASN A 243 -54.19 0.96 -3.49
N LEU A 244 -53.11 0.18 -3.60
CA LEU A 244 -53.15 -1.27 -3.75
C LEU A 244 -53.25 -2.03 -2.41
N LYS A 245 -53.26 -1.33 -1.27
CA LYS A 245 -53.20 -1.90 0.09
C LYS A 245 -52.03 -2.87 0.26
N HIS A 246 -50.92 -2.59 -0.41
CA HIS A 246 -49.71 -3.38 -0.29
C HIS A 246 -48.94 -2.96 0.97
N GLU A 247 -48.59 -3.92 1.81
CA GLU A 247 -47.70 -3.67 2.94
C GLU A 247 -46.28 -3.39 2.42
N TYR A 248 -45.66 -2.32 2.92
CA TYR A 248 -44.32 -1.91 2.54
C TYR A 248 -43.42 -1.85 3.78
N PRO A 249 -42.11 -2.12 3.63
CA PRO A 249 -41.16 -2.07 4.73
C PRO A 249 -40.97 -0.63 5.21
N LYS A 250 -41.03 -0.41 6.54
CA LYS A 250 -40.86 0.93 7.14
C LYS A 250 -39.40 1.24 7.51
N SER A 251 -38.58 0.22 7.68
CA SER A 251 -37.19 0.31 8.16
C SER A 251 -36.40 -0.94 7.77
N GLY A 252 -35.09 -0.89 8.00
CA GLY A 252 -34.18 -2.02 7.86
C GLY A 252 -33.87 -2.42 6.41
N PRO A 253 -33.34 -3.64 6.20
CA PRO A 253 -32.86 -4.09 4.89
C PRO A 253 -33.94 -4.11 3.81
N GLY A 254 -35.19 -4.44 4.15
CA GLY A 254 -36.29 -4.46 3.19
C GLY A 254 -36.61 -3.09 2.61
N TRP A 255 -36.52 -2.02 3.41
CA TRP A 255 -36.68 -0.65 2.92
C TRP A 255 -35.53 -0.26 1.99
N VAL A 256 -34.31 -0.66 2.35
CA VAL A 256 -33.10 -0.37 1.55
C VAL A 256 -33.17 -1.05 0.18
N GLU A 257 -33.56 -2.32 0.12
CA GLU A 257 -33.72 -3.04 -1.15
C GLU A 257 -34.77 -2.41 -2.06
N GLU A 258 -35.94 -2.05 -1.50
CA GLU A 258 -37.01 -1.36 -2.22
C GLU A 258 -36.53 -0.02 -2.78
N TYR A 259 -35.89 0.80 -1.94
CA TYR A 259 -35.46 2.13 -2.36
C TYR A 259 -34.31 2.09 -3.36
N LEU A 260 -33.36 1.16 -3.23
CA LEU A 260 -32.29 0.97 -4.22
C LEU A 260 -32.84 0.51 -5.56
N THR A 261 -33.86 -0.36 -5.56
CA THR A 261 -34.57 -0.76 -6.78
C THR A 261 -35.23 0.43 -7.45
N LEU A 262 -35.88 1.30 -6.65
CA LEU A 262 -36.45 2.56 -7.14
C LEU A 262 -35.37 3.46 -7.75
N MET A 263 -34.29 3.76 -7.02
CA MET A 263 -33.20 4.63 -7.49
C MET A 263 -32.59 4.12 -8.81
N ASN A 264 -32.36 2.81 -8.94
CA ASN A 264 -31.78 2.24 -10.16
C ASN A 264 -32.74 2.32 -11.36
N SER A 265 -34.06 2.41 -11.14
CA SER A 265 -35.07 2.55 -12.20
C SER A 265 -35.25 3.99 -12.71
N ILE A 266 -34.84 4.99 -11.93
CA ILE A 266 -35.05 6.40 -12.26
C ILE A 266 -34.03 6.89 -13.30
N SER A 267 -34.56 7.52 -14.35
CA SER A 267 -33.78 8.17 -15.38
C SER A 267 -34.15 9.65 -15.47
N LEU A 268 -33.15 10.54 -15.51
CA LEU A 268 -33.35 11.98 -15.60
C LEU A 268 -33.66 12.38 -17.05
N PRO A 269 -34.71 13.18 -17.30
CA PRO A 269 -35.05 13.66 -18.63
C PRO A 269 -34.00 14.67 -19.12
N ASP A 270 -33.62 14.56 -20.40
CA ASP A 270 -32.76 15.54 -21.06
C ASP A 270 -33.58 16.77 -21.51
N ASN A 271 -33.15 17.95 -21.11
CA ASN A 271 -33.78 19.24 -21.44
C ASN A 271 -33.20 19.89 -22.71
N GLN A 272 -32.34 19.20 -23.47
CA GLN A 272 -31.86 19.73 -24.74
C GLN A 272 -32.99 19.79 -25.79
N LEU A 273 -33.39 21.02 -26.12
CA LEU A 273 -34.27 21.37 -27.24
C LEU A 273 -33.85 20.60 -28.49
N LYS A 274 -34.83 20.01 -29.19
CA LYS A 274 -34.65 19.31 -30.47
C LYS A 274 -33.90 20.19 -31.47
N SER A 275 -32.58 20.03 -31.59
CA SER A 275 -31.84 20.58 -32.72
C SER A 275 -31.94 19.59 -33.87
N ASN A 276 -32.40 20.06 -35.04
CA ASN A 276 -32.29 19.30 -36.28
C ASN A 276 -30.80 19.21 -36.64
N SER A 277 -30.09 18.22 -36.07
CA SER A 277 -28.67 18.01 -36.34
C SER A 277 -28.49 17.36 -37.72
N ARG A 278 -27.55 17.87 -38.52
CA ARG A 278 -27.16 17.33 -39.83
C ARG A 278 -26.57 15.90 -39.73
N LEU A 279 -26.14 15.52 -38.52
CA LEU A 279 -25.68 14.20 -38.16
C LEU A 279 -26.67 13.54 -37.20
N ARG A 280 -27.13 12.33 -37.53
CA ARG A 280 -27.94 11.50 -36.64
C ARG A 280 -27.20 10.20 -36.36
N ILE A 281 -27.13 9.79 -35.10
CA ILE A 281 -26.61 8.48 -34.71
C ILE A 281 -27.78 7.67 -34.16
N LEU A 282 -28.06 6.53 -34.78
CA LEU A 282 -29.28 5.76 -34.56
C LEU A 282 -28.97 4.27 -34.42
N THR A 283 -29.84 3.56 -33.71
CA THR A 283 -29.86 2.08 -33.77
C THR A 283 -30.52 1.60 -35.06
N PRO A 284 -30.24 0.36 -35.53
CA PRO A 284 -30.87 -0.22 -36.71
C PRO A 284 -32.42 -0.21 -36.69
N ASN A 285 -33.03 -0.25 -35.51
CA ASN A 285 -34.48 -0.18 -35.37
C ASN A 285 -35.02 1.25 -35.55
N GLN A 286 -34.29 2.26 -35.10
CA GLN A 286 -34.67 3.67 -35.23
C GLN A 286 -34.52 4.21 -36.64
N THR A 287 -33.77 3.52 -37.52
CA THR A 287 -33.49 3.96 -38.88
C THR A 287 -34.60 3.67 -39.90
N ILE A 288 -35.62 2.91 -39.54
CA ILE A 288 -36.73 2.57 -40.44
C ILE A 288 -37.45 3.87 -40.86
N GLY A 289 -37.60 4.09 -42.16
CA GLY A 289 -38.23 5.30 -42.70
C GLY A 289 -37.35 6.55 -42.67
N CYS A 290 -36.09 6.46 -42.25
CA CYS A 290 -35.13 7.55 -42.35
C CYS A 290 -34.36 7.48 -43.68
N THR A 291 -34.10 8.65 -44.28
CA THR A 291 -33.19 8.81 -45.44
C THR A 291 -32.08 9.81 -45.12
N ALA A 292 -30.92 9.66 -45.77
CA ALA A 292 -29.80 10.60 -45.70
C ALA A 292 -28.89 10.47 -46.93
N ASP A 293 -28.06 11.47 -47.19
CA ASP A 293 -27.14 11.46 -48.34
C ASP A 293 -26.00 10.43 -48.15
N LEU A 294 -25.52 10.29 -46.91
CA LEU A 294 -24.52 9.30 -46.52
C LEU A 294 -24.98 8.47 -45.31
N ILE A 295 -24.86 7.15 -45.45
CA ILE A 295 -25.09 6.18 -44.39
C ILE A 295 -23.79 5.50 -44.02
N ILE A 296 -23.45 5.46 -42.73
CA ILE A 296 -22.26 4.76 -42.22
C ILE A 296 -22.69 3.71 -41.21
N LEU A 297 -22.41 2.44 -41.50
CA LEU A 297 -22.63 1.32 -40.61
C LEU A 297 -21.35 1.06 -39.81
N ALA A 298 -21.41 1.23 -38.49
CA ALA A 298 -20.27 1.06 -37.57
C ALA A 298 -20.56 -0.01 -36.51
N ASN A 299 -19.50 -0.56 -35.90
CA ASN A 299 -19.59 -1.58 -34.84
C ASN A 299 -20.48 -2.78 -35.23
N LEU A 300 -20.15 -3.43 -36.35
CA LEU A 300 -20.95 -4.53 -36.92
C LEU A 300 -20.46 -5.92 -36.53
N SER A 301 -19.77 -6.02 -35.40
CA SER A 301 -19.28 -7.29 -34.87
C SER A 301 -20.42 -8.10 -34.27
N SER A 302 -20.26 -9.43 -34.20
CA SER A 302 -21.24 -10.34 -33.59
C SER A 302 -21.58 -9.99 -32.14
N SER A 303 -20.63 -9.37 -31.42
CA SER A 303 -20.81 -8.88 -30.05
C SER A 303 -21.59 -7.57 -29.97
N SER A 304 -21.45 -6.71 -30.98
CA SER A 304 -22.06 -5.37 -31.00
C SER A 304 -23.51 -5.40 -31.51
N TRP A 305 -23.82 -6.24 -32.50
CA TRP A 305 -25.19 -6.44 -32.98
C TRP A 305 -25.74 -7.76 -32.44
N ASP A 306 -26.22 -7.74 -31.20
CA ASP A 306 -26.77 -8.94 -30.55
C ASP A 306 -28.03 -9.42 -31.27
N MET A 307 -27.96 -10.64 -31.81
CA MET A 307 -29.05 -11.32 -32.52
C MET A 307 -29.62 -12.48 -31.69
N ARG A 308 -29.30 -12.56 -30.40
CA ARG A 308 -29.93 -13.53 -29.49
C ARG A 308 -31.35 -13.09 -29.16
N VAL A 309 -32.21 -14.08 -28.90
CA VAL A 309 -33.55 -13.79 -28.39
C VAL A 309 -33.43 -13.30 -26.95
N SER A 310 -34.10 -12.19 -26.64
CA SER A 310 -34.21 -11.69 -25.27
C SER A 310 -34.83 -12.75 -24.37
N LYS A 311 -34.17 -13.10 -23.26
CA LYS A 311 -34.74 -14.01 -22.26
C LYS A 311 -35.98 -13.36 -21.66
N MET A 312 -37.10 -14.10 -21.66
CA MET A 312 -38.32 -13.66 -21.01
C MET A 312 -38.25 -14.08 -19.53
N PRO A 313 -38.38 -13.15 -18.56
CA PRO A 313 -38.37 -13.51 -17.15
C PRO A 313 -39.43 -14.56 -16.84
N PHE A 314 -39.09 -15.53 -15.98
CA PHE A 314 -39.96 -16.61 -15.52
C PHE A 314 -40.43 -17.61 -16.60
N MET A 315 -39.84 -17.59 -17.80
CA MET A 315 -40.17 -18.54 -18.88
C MET A 315 -38.90 -19.17 -19.46
N GLY A 316 -38.84 -20.51 -19.40
CA GLY A 316 -37.76 -21.29 -20.01
C GLY A 316 -37.83 -21.27 -21.54
N GLU A 317 -36.71 -21.59 -22.20
CA GLU A 317 -36.65 -21.58 -23.67
C GLU A 317 -37.62 -22.59 -24.30
N GLU A 318 -37.81 -23.76 -23.68
CA GLU A 318 -38.73 -24.80 -24.15
C GLU A 318 -40.19 -24.33 -24.11
N GLU A 319 -40.61 -23.71 -23.00
CA GLU A 319 -41.96 -23.20 -22.84
C GLU A 319 -42.25 -22.02 -23.77
N ARG A 320 -41.25 -21.14 -23.95
CA ARG A 320 -41.29 -20.06 -24.93
C ARG A 320 -41.49 -20.59 -26.35
N HIS A 321 -40.77 -21.66 -26.73
CA HIS A 321 -40.95 -22.31 -28.04
C HIS A 321 -42.33 -22.93 -28.19
N ARG A 322 -42.82 -23.66 -27.17
CA ARG A 322 -44.14 -24.28 -27.17
C ARG A 322 -45.26 -23.25 -27.39
N LEU A 323 -45.13 -22.07 -26.78
CA LEU A 323 -46.10 -20.98 -26.89
C LEU A 323 -45.90 -20.09 -28.12
N ASN A 324 -44.91 -20.38 -28.98
CA ASN A 324 -44.55 -19.59 -30.17
C ASN A 324 -44.28 -18.10 -29.87
N LEU A 325 -43.79 -17.81 -28.66
CA LEU A 325 -43.45 -16.46 -28.23
C LEU A 325 -42.00 -16.15 -28.60
N LEU A 326 -41.74 -14.98 -29.20
CA LEU A 326 -40.39 -14.51 -29.59
C LEU A 326 -39.55 -15.57 -30.34
N ARG A 327 -39.93 -15.94 -31.56
CA ARG A 327 -39.24 -17.00 -32.32
C ARG A 327 -37.70 -16.88 -32.34
N PRO A 328 -36.96 -17.99 -32.25
CA PRO A 328 -35.48 -18.02 -32.28
C PRO A 328 -34.84 -17.22 -33.41
N ASP A 329 -35.45 -17.28 -34.59
CA ASP A 329 -34.97 -16.64 -35.81
C ASP A 329 -35.44 -15.18 -35.96
N GLY A 330 -36.31 -14.71 -35.05
CA GLY A 330 -36.89 -13.37 -35.08
C GLY A 330 -35.84 -12.25 -35.14
N PRO A 331 -34.85 -12.21 -34.22
CA PRO A 331 -33.81 -11.18 -34.24
C PRO A 331 -32.97 -11.18 -35.52
N ILE A 332 -32.59 -12.36 -36.03
CA ILE A 332 -31.83 -12.49 -37.28
C ILE A 332 -32.65 -11.98 -38.47
N ARG A 333 -33.93 -12.34 -38.56
CA ARG A 333 -34.83 -11.82 -39.61
C ARG A 333 -34.97 -10.31 -39.54
N LYS A 334 -35.14 -9.75 -38.35
CA LYS A 334 -35.18 -8.28 -38.13
C LYS A 334 -33.87 -7.64 -38.57
N ALA A 335 -32.71 -8.20 -38.20
CA ALA A 335 -31.41 -7.68 -38.59
C ALA A 335 -31.22 -7.68 -40.13
N ARG A 336 -31.60 -8.77 -40.82
CA ARG A 336 -31.61 -8.82 -42.29
C ARG A 336 -32.53 -7.77 -42.91
N HIS A 337 -33.71 -7.56 -42.33
CA HIS A 337 -34.64 -6.53 -42.77
C HIS A 337 -34.06 -5.12 -42.60
N PHE A 338 -33.48 -4.82 -41.43
CA PHE A 338 -32.81 -3.54 -41.17
C PHE A 338 -31.64 -3.31 -42.10
N LEU A 339 -30.76 -4.31 -42.29
CA LEU A 339 -29.63 -4.20 -43.22
C LEU A 339 -30.11 -3.87 -44.63
N LYS A 340 -31.14 -4.56 -45.12
CA LYS A 340 -31.72 -4.28 -46.44
C LYS A 340 -32.22 -2.83 -46.54
N HIS A 341 -32.95 -2.34 -45.54
CA HIS A 341 -33.38 -0.94 -45.51
C HIS A 341 -32.19 0.04 -45.52
N LEU A 342 -31.17 -0.23 -44.70
CA LEU A 342 -30.00 0.64 -44.54
C LEU A 342 -29.16 0.75 -45.82
N LEU A 343 -29.05 -0.33 -46.60
CA LEU A 343 -28.35 -0.31 -47.89
C LEU A 343 -29.01 0.61 -48.92
N PHE A 344 -30.34 0.77 -48.87
CA PHE A 344 -31.12 1.57 -49.82
C PHE A 344 -31.61 2.91 -49.26
N ALA A 345 -31.28 3.25 -48.01
CA ALA A 345 -31.79 4.44 -47.34
C ALA A 345 -31.03 5.74 -47.70
N GLY A 346 -29.95 5.66 -48.48
CA GLY A 346 -29.17 6.83 -48.89
C GLY A 346 -28.48 6.66 -50.24
N GLU A 347 -27.93 7.76 -50.77
CA GLU A 347 -27.20 7.75 -52.05
C GLU A 347 -25.87 6.98 -51.94
N LYS A 348 -25.21 7.06 -50.78
CA LYS A 348 -23.98 6.33 -50.49
C LYS A 348 -24.05 5.64 -49.13
N THR A 349 -23.68 4.36 -49.10
CA THR A 349 -23.60 3.56 -47.86
C THR A 349 -22.17 3.05 -47.68
N ILE A 350 -21.58 3.29 -46.51
CA ILE A 350 -20.24 2.83 -46.12
C ILE A 350 -20.38 1.83 -44.97
N ILE A 351 -19.75 0.67 -45.12
CA ILE A 351 -19.71 -0.37 -44.10
C ILE A 351 -18.30 -0.42 -43.51
N LEU A 352 -18.19 -0.25 -42.20
CA LEU A 352 -16.92 -0.43 -41.49
C LEU A 352 -16.79 -1.89 -41.06
N ASP A 353 -15.96 -2.63 -41.79
CA ASP A 353 -15.73 -4.06 -41.54
C ASP A 353 -14.87 -4.28 -40.28
N PRO A 354 -15.36 -5.04 -39.26
CA PRO A 354 -14.57 -5.39 -38.08
C PRO A 354 -13.62 -6.58 -38.30
N SER A 355 -13.59 -7.21 -39.48
CA SER A 355 -12.84 -8.44 -39.76
C SER A 355 -11.32 -8.40 -39.50
N LEU A 356 -10.73 -7.21 -39.37
CA LEU A 356 -9.32 -7.04 -38.99
C LEU A 356 -9.03 -7.36 -37.51
N ASP A 357 -10.07 -7.46 -36.68
CA ASP A 357 -9.96 -7.89 -35.29
C ASP A 357 -10.43 -9.34 -35.16
N ASP A 358 -9.47 -10.25 -34.98
CA ASP A 358 -9.73 -11.70 -34.82
C ASP A 358 -10.70 -12.00 -33.66
N SER A 359 -10.81 -11.09 -32.67
CA SER A 359 -11.69 -11.25 -31.52
C SER A 359 -13.14 -10.81 -31.76
N ALA A 360 -13.43 -10.13 -32.88
CA ALA A 360 -14.72 -9.48 -33.14
C ALA A 360 -15.23 -9.71 -34.59
N PRO A 361 -15.58 -10.95 -34.97
CA PRO A 361 -15.99 -11.26 -36.34
C PRO A 361 -17.26 -10.50 -36.76
N PRO A 362 -17.43 -10.21 -38.07
CA PRO A 362 -18.62 -9.55 -38.58
C PRO A 362 -19.89 -10.39 -38.32
N THR A 363 -21.00 -9.68 -38.13
CA THR A 363 -22.32 -10.30 -37.91
C THR A 363 -22.78 -11.13 -39.11
N ALA A 364 -23.61 -12.14 -38.85
CA ALA A 364 -24.12 -13.04 -39.89
C ALA A 364 -24.77 -12.31 -41.08
N PRO A 365 -25.65 -11.30 -40.93
CA PRO A 365 -26.21 -10.57 -42.08
C PRO A 365 -25.16 -9.84 -42.91
N ILE A 366 -24.13 -9.27 -42.27
CA ILE A 366 -23.03 -8.59 -42.97
C ILE A 366 -22.16 -9.60 -43.71
N ARG A 367 -21.82 -10.72 -43.07
CA ARG A 367 -21.04 -11.80 -43.68
C ARG A 367 -21.78 -12.44 -44.86
N GLU A 368 -23.08 -12.70 -44.71
CA GLU A 368 -23.96 -13.19 -45.79
C GLU A 368 -23.97 -12.21 -46.96
N TRP A 369 -24.10 -10.91 -46.68
CA TRP A 369 -24.09 -9.87 -47.71
C TRP A 369 -22.74 -9.75 -48.40
N LEU A 370 -21.62 -9.77 -47.67
CA LEU A 370 -20.27 -9.73 -48.24
C LEU A 370 -20.01 -10.93 -49.17
N LEU A 371 -20.45 -12.13 -48.80
CA LEU A 371 -20.32 -13.33 -49.63
C LEU A 371 -21.19 -13.32 -50.88
N SER A 372 -22.30 -12.58 -50.87
CA SER A 372 -23.29 -12.57 -51.95
C SER A 372 -23.05 -11.47 -52.99
N ASN A 373 -22.08 -10.58 -52.78
CA ASN A 373 -21.82 -9.44 -53.67
C ASN A 373 -20.36 -9.45 -54.13
N GLU A 374 -20.13 -9.57 -55.43
CA GLU A 374 -18.78 -9.61 -56.03
C GLU A 374 -18.22 -8.20 -56.37
N ASN A 375 -19.08 -7.16 -56.36
CA ASN A 375 -18.72 -5.78 -56.70
C ASN A 375 -18.43 -4.94 -55.44
N ILE A 376 -17.48 -5.37 -54.60
CA ILE A 376 -17.06 -4.62 -53.41
C ILE A 376 -15.72 -3.93 -53.69
N GLU A 377 -15.73 -2.60 -53.69
CA GLU A 377 -14.48 -1.83 -53.70
C GLU A 377 -13.96 -1.64 -52.28
N GLU A 378 -12.88 -2.35 -51.94
CA GLU A 378 -12.15 -2.10 -50.69
C GLU A 378 -11.39 -0.77 -50.78
N PHE A 379 -11.69 0.15 -49.87
CA PHE A 379 -11.06 1.46 -49.84
C PHE A 379 -10.30 1.69 -48.53
N ILE A 380 -8.97 1.88 -48.62
CA ILE A 380 -8.16 2.29 -47.47
C ILE A 380 -8.29 3.80 -47.30
N VAL A 381 -9.05 4.22 -46.29
CA VAL A 381 -9.27 5.63 -45.99
C VAL A 381 -8.09 6.18 -45.19
N LYS A 382 -7.40 7.20 -45.72
CA LYS A 382 -6.52 8.06 -44.92
C LYS A 382 -7.37 8.98 -44.04
N LEU A 383 -7.43 8.66 -42.75
CA LEU A 383 -8.18 9.43 -41.77
C LEU A 383 -7.34 10.59 -41.26
N ASN A 384 -7.93 11.79 -41.25
CA ASN A 384 -7.31 12.93 -40.58
C ASN A 384 -7.59 12.85 -39.07
N PRO A 385 -6.64 13.25 -38.22
CA PRO A 385 -6.89 13.36 -36.78
C PRO A 385 -7.97 14.43 -36.55
N ILE A 386 -9.00 14.07 -35.80
CA ILE A 386 -10.21 14.90 -35.63
C ILE A 386 -10.14 15.67 -34.31
N SER A 387 -9.71 14.99 -33.25
CA SER A 387 -9.64 15.60 -31.93
C SER A 387 -8.26 16.20 -31.67
N PRO A 388 -8.16 17.25 -30.83
CA PRO A 388 -6.87 17.74 -30.34
C PRO A 388 -6.00 16.63 -29.72
N ARG A 389 -6.63 15.61 -29.11
CA ARG A 389 -5.96 14.41 -28.59
C ARG A 389 -5.31 13.59 -29.70
N ASP A 390 -6.01 13.35 -30.81
CA ASP A 390 -5.49 12.55 -31.93
C ASP A 390 -4.33 13.28 -32.62
N ILE A 391 -4.45 14.60 -32.81
CA ILE A 391 -3.38 15.44 -33.36
C ILE A 391 -2.13 15.33 -32.47
N ARG A 392 -2.29 15.50 -31.16
CA ARG A 392 -1.19 15.36 -30.18
C ARG A 392 -0.60 13.95 -30.16
N GLN A 393 -1.42 12.90 -30.26
CA GLN A 393 -0.93 11.53 -30.31
C GLN A 393 -0.10 11.28 -31.58
N LEU A 394 -0.54 11.82 -32.71
CA LEU A 394 0.16 11.74 -33.98
C LEU A 394 1.48 12.52 -33.94
N ASP A 395 1.47 13.73 -33.38
CA ASP A 395 2.69 14.52 -33.15
C ASP A 395 3.67 13.80 -32.21
N GLY A 396 3.18 13.18 -31.13
CA GLY A 396 4.00 12.32 -30.27
C GLY A 396 4.64 11.14 -31.01
N LYS A 397 3.87 10.43 -31.85
CA LYS A 397 4.39 9.34 -32.70
C LYS A 397 5.43 9.85 -33.72
N ARG A 398 5.27 11.07 -34.25
CA ARG A 398 6.25 11.70 -35.15
C ARG A 398 7.55 12.00 -34.40
N LEU A 399 7.47 12.61 -33.21
CA LEU A 399 8.63 12.92 -32.38
C LEU A 399 9.44 11.67 -32.03
N ILE A 400 8.78 10.57 -31.66
CA ILE A 400 9.45 9.27 -31.37
C ILE A 400 10.23 8.76 -32.59
N LYS A 401 9.73 9.03 -33.81
CA LYS A 401 10.38 8.65 -35.08
C LYS A 401 11.41 9.67 -35.58
N GLY A 402 11.69 10.74 -34.83
CA GLY A 402 12.58 11.83 -35.27
C GLY A 402 11.98 12.71 -36.38
N ILE A 403 10.67 12.65 -36.60
CA ILE A 403 9.95 13.44 -37.61
C ILE A 403 9.43 14.72 -36.94
N LYS A 404 9.52 15.85 -37.66
CA LYS A 404 9.00 17.15 -37.19
C LYS A 404 7.48 17.06 -36.91
N ALA A 405 7.09 17.38 -35.67
CA ALA A 405 5.69 17.51 -35.27
C ALA A 405 5.06 18.80 -35.82
N GLN A 406 3.74 18.81 -35.98
CA GLN A 406 2.99 20.01 -36.35
C GLN A 406 2.94 21.01 -35.19
N HIS A 407 2.71 20.51 -33.97
CA HIS A 407 2.69 21.32 -32.76
C HIS A 407 3.85 20.94 -31.84
N PRO A 408 4.43 21.93 -31.12
CA PRO A 408 5.39 21.62 -30.07
C PRO A 408 4.72 20.80 -28.95
N PRO A 409 5.46 19.92 -28.27
CA PRO A 409 4.95 19.21 -27.11
C PRO A 409 4.60 20.21 -25.99
N ILE A 410 3.55 19.90 -25.24
CA ILE A 410 3.06 20.75 -24.12
C ILE A 410 4.18 21.00 -23.11
N ASN A 411 4.95 19.94 -22.83
CA ASN A 411 6.16 20.03 -22.03
C ASN A 411 7.33 19.41 -22.81
N PRO A 412 8.27 20.23 -23.32
CA PRO A 412 9.48 19.74 -23.97
C PRO A 412 10.33 18.81 -23.10
N THR A 413 10.32 18.99 -21.78
CA THR A 413 11.10 18.14 -20.86
C THR A 413 10.52 16.73 -20.69
N SER A 414 9.25 16.53 -21.05
CA SER A 414 8.60 15.22 -20.99
C SER A 414 8.90 14.32 -22.18
N ILE A 415 9.47 14.85 -23.28
CA ILE A 415 9.73 14.07 -24.50
C ILE A 415 10.65 12.88 -24.23
N SER A 416 11.61 13.03 -23.31
CA SER A 416 12.57 11.98 -22.98
C SER A 416 12.05 10.91 -22.04
N ILE A 417 10.92 11.11 -21.34
CA ILE A 417 10.40 10.16 -20.34
C ILE A 417 10.24 8.73 -20.92
N PRO A 418 9.68 8.54 -22.13
CA PRO A 418 9.58 7.21 -22.74
C PRO A 418 10.93 6.53 -23.01
N LEU A 419 12.03 7.29 -23.07
CA LEU A 419 13.38 6.78 -23.26
C LEU A 419 14.07 6.38 -21.95
N ASP A 420 13.58 6.85 -20.79
CA ASP A 420 14.22 6.62 -19.49
C ASP A 420 14.35 5.11 -19.19
N ILE A 421 13.35 4.31 -19.55
CA ILE A 421 13.39 2.85 -19.41
C ILE A 421 14.51 2.25 -20.24
N GLN A 422 14.59 2.62 -21.52
CA GLN A 422 15.60 2.07 -22.43
C GLN A 422 17.00 2.47 -21.99
N LEU A 423 17.20 3.73 -21.59
CA LEU A 423 18.48 4.24 -21.08
C LEU A 423 18.86 3.54 -19.77
N GLN A 424 17.93 3.35 -18.85
CA GLN A 424 18.20 2.65 -17.59
C GLN A 424 18.57 1.17 -17.82
N ARG A 425 17.82 0.45 -18.68
CA ARG A 425 18.12 -0.95 -19.05
C ARG A 425 19.44 -1.09 -19.81
N GLU A 426 19.82 -0.06 -20.56
CA GLU A 426 21.09 0.01 -21.25
C GLU A 426 22.25 0.15 -20.24
N ARG A 427 22.16 1.11 -19.31
CA ARG A 427 23.13 1.26 -18.20
C ARG A 427 23.25 -0.03 -17.39
N GLU A 428 22.12 -0.71 -17.19
CA GLU A 428 22.07 -2.02 -16.54
C GLU A 428 22.95 -3.07 -17.17
N ARG A 429 22.90 -3.18 -18.50
CA ARG A 429 23.72 -4.12 -19.26
C ARG A 429 25.19 -3.74 -19.32
N ARG A 430 25.52 -2.45 -19.12
CA ARG A 430 26.90 -1.94 -19.11
C ARG A 430 27.56 -1.99 -17.74
N GLN A 431 26.85 -2.41 -16.68
CA GLN A 431 27.48 -2.57 -15.38
C GLN A 431 28.61 -3.59 -15.46
N PRO A 432 29.82 -3.25 -14.99
CA PRO A 432 30.89 -4.24 -14.92
C PRO A 432 30.51 -5.30 -13.89
N ASP A 433 30.58 -6.57 -14.32
CA ASP A 433 30.29 -7.74 -13.48
C ASP A 433 31.40 -8.81 -13.55
N ILE A 434 32.29 -8.72 -14.53
CA ILE A 434 33.45 -9.61 -14.69
C ILE A 434 34.67 -8.86 -14.13
N VAL A 435 35.45 -9.55 -13.30
CA VAL A 435 36.71 -9.01 -12.78
C VAL A 435 37.85 -9.30 -13.77
N ASP A 436 38.79 -8.38 -13.91
CA ASP A 436 40.00 -8.57 -14.73
C ASP A 436 40.99 -9.55 -14.04
N ASP A 437 42.29 -9.49 -14.34
CA ASP A 437 43.36 -10.26 -13.65
C ASP A 437 43.38 -10.11 -12.11
N LYS A 438 42.64 -9.13 -11.58
CA LYS A 438 42.47 -8.83 -10.16
C LYS A 438 41.15 -9.40 -9.66
N GLN A 439 41.15 -10.08 -8.52
CA GLN A 439 40.04 -10.86 -7.95
C GLN A 439 38.74 -10.07 -7.65
N TYR A 440 38.78 -8.73 -7.72
CA TYR A 440 37.69 -7.81 -7.42
C TYR A 440 37.66 -6.71 -8.49
N LEU A 441 36.51 -6.06 -8.67
CA LEU A 441 36.37 -4.95 -9.62
C LEU A 441 37.28 -3.78 -9.24
N ALA A 442 37.86 -3.13 -10.25
CA ALA A 442 38.73 -1.97 -10.08
C ALA A 442 37.95 -0.78 -9.45
N ASN A 443 38.67 0.11 -8.75
CA ASN A 443 38.04 1.27 -8.09
C ASN A 443 37.35 2.21 -9.08
N GLU A 444 37.88 2.31 -10.30
CA GLU A 444 37.34 3.11 -11.40
C GLU A 444 35.96 2.62 -11.85
N SER A 445 35.63 1.36 -11.59
CA SER A 445 34.35 0.74 -11.93
C SER A 445 33.19 1.24 -11.06
N ARG A 446 33.46 1.79 -9.86
CA ARG A 446 32.43 2.23 -8.90
C ARG A 446 31.39 3.18 -9.49
N LYS A 447 31.82 4.08 -10.38
CA LYS A 447 30.95 5.08 -11.05
C LYS A 447 29.97 4.50 -12.08
N TYR A 448 30.12 3.21 -12.40
CA TYR A 448 29.24 2.46 -13.31
C TYR A 448 28.34 1.46 -12.56
N ILE A 449 28.50 1.31 -11.25
CA ILE A 449 27.64 0.45 -10.42
C ILE A 449 26.40 1.23 -9.99
N PHE A 450 25.21 0.68 -10.23
CA PHE A 450 23.93 1.21 -9.78
C PHE A 450 23.05 0.12 -9.13
N SER A 451 23.54 -1.12 -9.09
CA SER A 451 22.85 -2.26 -8.49
C SER A 451 23.83 -3.25 -7.86
N LEU A 452 23.32 -4.03 -6.92
CA LEU A 452 24.05 -5.01 -6.14
C LEU A 452 23.19 -6.28 -6.10
N ASP A 453 23.81 -7.43 -6.32
CA ASP A 453 23.24 -8.69 -5.88
C ASP A 453 23.48 -8.83 -4.37
N TYR A 454 22.41 -8.70 -3.58
CA TYR A 454 22.49 -8.73 -2.13
C TYR A 454 23.13 -10.01 -1.57
N SER A 455 23.08 -11.12 -2.32
CA SER A 455 23.75 -12.36 -1.91
C SER A 455 25.28 -12.20 -1.83
N ASP A 456 25.86 -11.27 -2.59
CA ASP A 456 27.30 -11.02 -2.62
C ASP A 456 27.82 -10.35 -1.35
N LEU A 457 26.97 -9.71 -0.55
CA LEU A 457 27.36 -9.13 0.73
C LEU A 457 27.75 -10.20 1.77
N SER A 458 27.15 -11.38 1.69
CA SER A 458 27.36 -12.49 2.64
C SER A 458 28.07 -13.69 2.01
N ARG A 459 28.58 -13.53 0.78
CA ARG A 459 29.21 -14.60 0.01
C ARG A 459 30.57 -14.96 0.63
N LYS A 460 30.94 -16.23 0.55
CA LYS A 460 32.29 -16.67 0.94
C LYS A 460 33.28 -16.43 -0.20
N THR A 461 34.49 -16.02 0.16
CA THR A 461 35.60 -15.90 -0.79
C THR A 461 35.91 -17.27 -1.41
N PRO A 462 36.03 -17.39 -2.74
CA PRO A 462 36.43 -18.63 -3.39
C PRO A 462 37.82 -19.12 -2.96
N ASN A 463 37.99 -20.44 -2.88
CA ASN A 463 39.29 -21.06 -2.54
C ASN A 463 40.41 -20.55 -3.47
N GLY A 464 41.56 -20.21 -2.89
CA GLY A 464 42.73 -19.69 -3.61
C GLY A 464 42.67 -18.19 -3.93
N LYS A 465 41.58 -17.49 -3.57
CA LYS A 465 41.48 -16.03 -3.67
C LYS A 465 41.68 -15.39 -2.28
N THR A 466 42.13 -14.14 -2.25
CA THR A 466 42.37 -13.35 -1.05
C THR A 466 41.04 -12.80 -0.53
N ILE A 467 40.78 -12.93 0.77
CA ILE A 467 39.56 -12.39 1.41
C ILE A 467 39.53 -10.85 1.38
N PRO A 468 38.33 -10.21 1.40
CA PRO A 468 38.20 -8.75 1.38
C PRO A 468 39.06 -8.04 2.42
N ARG A 469 39.06 -8.56 3.65
CA ARG A 469 39.82 -8.01 4.78
C ARG A 469 41.32 -7.93 4.51
N ASN A 470 41.88 -8.85 3.71
CA ASN A 470 43.32 -8.91 3.43
C ASN A 470 43.65 -8.44 2.00
N PHE A 471 42.68 -7.90 1.26
CA PHE A 471 42.91 -7.43 -0.10
C PHE A 471 43.65 -6.08 -0.09
N SER A 472 44.46 -5.81 -1.12
CA SER A 472 45.29 -4.59 -1.17
C SER A 472 44.45 -3.31 -1.27
N SER A 473 43.39 -3.31 -2.09
CA SER A 473 42.42 -2.23 -2.17
C SER A 473 41.24 -2.45 -1.21
N TRP A 474 40.64 -1.36 -0.76
CA TRP A 474 39.49 -1.38 0.14
C TRP A 474 38.58 -0.16 -0.07
N PRO A 475 37.25 -0.28 0.13
CA PRO A 475 36.49 -1.53 0.14
C PRO A 475 36.47 -2.21 -1.23
N VAL A 476 36.28 -3.54 -1.24
CA VAL A 476 36.22 -4.33 -2.47
C VAL A 476 34.80 -4.46 -3.00
N ILE A 477 34.65 -4.49 -4.33
CA ILE A 477 33.41 -4.85 -5.02
C ILE A 477 33.64 -6.17 -5.74
N GLY A 478 32.80 -7.15 -5.42
CA GLY A 478 32.85 -8.48 -6.00
C GLY A 478 32.41 -8.50 -7.46
N GLY A 479 32.83 -9.54 -8.16
CA GLY A 479 32.42 -9.84 -9.53
C GLY A 479 32.73 -11.30 -9.87
N ILE A 480 32.42 -11.69 -11.10
CA ILE A 480 32.65 -13.03 -11.65
C ILE A 480 34.12 -13.16 -12.04
N THR A 481 34.82 -14.09 -11.40
CA THR A 481 36.21 -14.47 -11.71
C THR A 481 36.30 -15.29 -13.00
N GLU A 482 37.51 -15.43 -13.56
CA GLU A 482 37.78 -16.31 -14.71
C GLU A 482 37.28 -17.75 -14.50
N ASP A 483 37.33 -18.22 -13.26
CA ASP A 483 36.83 -19.55 -12.83
C ASP A 483 35.29 -19.63 -12.77
N GLY A 484 34.57 -18.59 -13.17
CA GLY A 484 33.11 -18.46 -13.10
C GLY A 484 32.55 -18.27 -11.69
N LYS A 485 33.41 -18.16 -10.67
CA LYS A 485 32.99 -17.97 -9.27
C LYS A 485 32.87 -16.50 -8.94
N ARG A 486 31.83 -16.12 -8.20
CA ARG A 486 31.64 -14.73 -7.73
C ARG A 486 32.34 -14.47 -6.40
N THR A 487 32.97 -13.31 -6.26
CA THR A 487 33.62 -12.86 -5.02
C THR A 487 32.70 -12.02 -4.14
N PRO A 488 32.94 -11.92 -2.82
CA PRO A 488 32.14 -11.08 -1.93
C PRO A 488 32.28 -9.58 -2.20
N THR A 489 31.27 -8.82 -1.81
CA THR A 489 31.20 -7.36 -1.95
C THR A 489 31.06 -6.72 -0.58
N ILE A 490 31.86 -5.68 -0.31
CA ILE A 490 31.62 -4.78 0.82
C ILE A 490 30.64 -3.71 0.36
N ASP A 491 29.61 -3.43 1.16
CA ASP A 491 28.47 -2.60 0.73
C ASP A 491 28.97 -1.28 0.09
N PRO A 492 28.79 -1.12 -1.24
CA PRO A 492 29.33 0.01 -1.99
C PRO A 492 28.38 1.22 -1.97
N ARG A 493 27.25 1.12 -1.27
CA ARG A 493 26.22 2.15 -1.24
C ARG A 493 26.63 3.32 -0.31
N PRO A 494 26.11 4.53 -0.57
CA PRO A 494 25.23 4.88 -1.68
C PRO A 494 25.97 4.93 -3.02
N PHE A 495 25.29 4.57 -4.11
CA PHE A 495 25.87 4.65 -5.45
C PHE A 495 25.99 6.11 -5.91
N ILE A 496 26.99 6.39 -6.74
CA ILE A 496 27.20 7.71 -7.37
C ILE A 496 27.42 7.48 -8.87
N PRO A 497 26.37 7.08 -9.61
CA PRO A 497 26.50 6.78 -11.01
C PRO A 497 26.81 8.04 -11.82
N ILE A 498 27.50 7.92 -12.96
CA ILE A 498 27.76 9.06 -13.84
C ILE A 498 26.47 9.60 -14.50
N PRO A 499 26.36 10.92 -14.76
CA PRO A 499 25.25 11.48 -15.54
C PRO A 499 25.28 10.98 -17.00
N THR A 500 24.12 10.99 -17.67
CA THR A 500 23.98 10.60 -19.07
C THR A 500 24.44 11.67 -20.06
N GLY A 501 24.56 12.92 -19.59
CA GLY A 501 24.84 14.09 -20.43
C GLY A 501 23.59 14.72 -21.05
N VAL A 502 22.39 14.23 -20.71
CA VAL A 502 21.11 14.79 -21.15
C VAL A 502 20.46 15.52 -19.98
N ASP A 503 20.55 16.85 -19.96
CA ASP A 503 20.15 17.71 -18.84
C ASP A 503 18.80 17.34 -18.22
N VAL A 504 17.80 17.13 -19.08
CA VAL A 504 16.42 16.84 -18.68
C VAL A 504 16.30 15.44 -18.04
N ASN A 505 17.03 14.46 -18.54
CA ASN A 505 17.10 13.12 -17.95
C ASN A 505 17.86 13.16 -16.62
N ASP A 506 19.04 13.77 -16.65
CA ASP A 506 19.94 13.91 -15.51
C ASP A 506 19.28 14.67 -14.36
N SER A 507 18.47 15.69 -14.66
CA SER A 507 17.63 16.39 -13.68
C SER A 507 16.63 15.46 -12.99
N ARG A 508 15.89 14.62 -13.74
CA ARG A 508 14.93 13.65 -13.16
C ARG A 508 15.60 12.59 -12.28
N HIS A 509 16.88 12.33 -12.48
CA HIS A 509 17.68 11.34 -11.76
C HIS A 509 18.55 11.96 -10.65
N GLY A 510 18.37 13.25 -10.35
CA GLY A 510 19.04 13.92 -9.23
C GLY A 510 20.49 14.31 -9.49
N HIS A 511 20.87 14.50 -10.75
CA HIS A 511 22.18 15.06 -11.11
C HIS A 511 22.17 16.60 -11.14
N VAL A 512 20.99 17.23 -11.08
CA VAL A 512 20.79 18.69 -11.06
C VAL A 512 20.16 19.12 -9.73
N THR A 513 20.34 20.37 -9.35
CA THR A 513 19.72 20.98 -8.15
C THR A 513 18.18 20.94 -8.23
N GLY A 514 17.53 20.63 -7.10
CA GLY A 514 16.06 20.72 -6.98
C GLY A 514 15.42 19.58 -6.19
N ALA A 515 16.04 18.39 -6.18
CA ALA A 515 15.54 17.22 -5.44
C ALA A 515 16.14 17.06 -4.02
N GLY A 516 16.97 18.02 -3.58
CA GLY A 516 17.61 18.01 -2.26
C GLY A 516 16.58 17.96 -1.13
N GLN A 517 16.92 17.25 -0.06
CA GLN A 517 16.06 17.08 1.10
C GLN A 517 16.75 17.64 2.34
N LYS A 518 16.05 18.52 3.07
CA LYS A 518 16.50 18.95 4.40
C LYS A 518 15.85 18.05 5.44
N VAL A 519 16.58 17.05 5.89
CA VAL A 519 16.14 16.13 6.95
C VAL A 519 16.85 16.52 8.23
N THR A 520 16.07 16.94 9.24
CA THR A 520 16.61 17.31 10.55
C THR A 520 16.98 16.08 11.37
N ILE A 521 16.12 15.06 11.33
CA ILE A 521 16.26 13.85 12.14
C ILE A 521 16.01 12.62 11.27
N TRP A 522 16.88 11.63 11.40
CA TRP A 522 16.84 10.37 10.69
C TRP A 522 16.36 9.24 11.58
N SER A 523 15.53 8.35 11.03
CA SER A 523 15.30 7.01 11.58
C SER A 523 16.04 5.97 10.77
N ALA A 524 16.36 4.83 11.37
CA ALA A 524 16.95 3.69 10.65
C ALA A 524 16.11 3.26 9.44
N SER A 525 14.77 3.26 9.58
CA SER A 525 13.84 2.95 8.50
C SER A 525 13.90 3.96 7.35
N ARG A 526 13.96 5.26 7.66
CA ARG A 526 14.08 6.32 6.64
C ARG A 526 15.39 6.21 5.87
N LEU A 527 16.51 5.95 6.56
CA LEU A 527 17.81 5.73 5.92
C LEU A 527 17.77 4.48 5.03
N HIS A 528 17.13 3.40 5.50
CA HIS A 528 16.99 2.16 4.72
C HIS A 528 16.20 2.35 3.42
N ASP A 529 15.13 3.16 3.43
CA ASP A 529 14.36 3.45 2.22
C ASP A 529 15.21 4.13 1.15
N TRP A 530 16.04 5.10 1.55
CA TRP A 530 16.99 5.77 0.67
C TRP A 530 18.12 4.83 0.22
N LEU A 531 18.61 3.98 1.12
CA LEU A 531 19.66 3.01 0.85
C LEU A 531 19.21 1.95 -0.19
N LYS A 532 17.96 1.46 -0.09
CA LYS A 532 17.39 0.51 -1.04
C LYS A 532 17.26 1.11 -2.44
N CYS A 533 16.64 2.28 -2.52
CA CYS A 533 16.46 3.03 -3.76
C CYS A 533 16.25 4.52 -3.47
N PRO A 534 17.23 5.38 -3.82
CA PRO A 534 17.10 6.83 -3.59
C PRO A 534 15.86 7.44 -4.24
N ARG A 535 15.47 6.97 -5.44
CA ARG A 535 14.21 7.39 -6.07
C ARG A 535 12.98 7.02 -5.25
N SER A 536 12.93 5.82 -4.70
CA SER A 536 11.83 5.38 -3.81
C SER A 536 11.83 6.21 -2.52
N GLY A 537 12.99 6.37 -1.89
CA GLY A 537 13.16 7.19 -0.69
C GLY A 537 12.70 8.63 -0.90
N TRP A 538 12.98 9.23 -2.05
CA TRP A 538 12.52 10.58 -2.39
C TRP A 538 11.02 10.66 -2.67
N LEU A 539 10.47 9.78 -3.52
CA LEU A 539 9.05 9.79 -3.86
C LEU A 539 8.17 9.50 -2.63
N ASN A 540 8.58 8.54 -1.80
CA ASN A 540 7.87 8.21 -0.56
C ASN A 540 8.10 9.30 0.51
N ARG A 541 9.33 9.50 0.98
CA ARG A 541 9.60 10.33 2.17
C ARG A 541 9.64 11.83 1.88
N GLY A 542 9.99 12.21 0.65
CA GLY A 542 10.08 13.61 0.22
C GLY A 542 8.76 14.14 -0.32
N LEU A 543 8.14 13.41 -1.26
CA LEU A 543 6.88 13.84 -1.92
C LEU A 543 5.61 13.23 -1.32
N ARG A 544 5.71 12.20 -0.47
CA ARG A 544 4.55 11.46 0.06
C ARG A 544 3.63 10.94 -1.05
N ALA A 545 4.25 10.48 -2.14
CA ALA A 545 3.57 10.02 -3.35
C ALA A 545 3.44 8.48 -3.42
N GLU A 546 3.40 7.82 -2.26
CA GLU A 546 3.18 6.38 -2.19
C GLU A 546 1.74 5.99 -2.51
N GLN A 547 1.56 4.77 -3.02
CA GLN A 547 0.23 4.21 -3.22
C GLN A 547 -0.46 3.98 -1.88
N GLU A 548 -1.76 4.24 -1.81
CA GLU A 548 -2.56 3.86 -0.64
C GLU A 548 -2.56 2.33 -0.46
N GLU A 549 -2.21 1.86 0.74
CA GLU A 549 -2.23 0.44 1.10
C GLU A 549 -3.69 -0.03 1.26
N LEU A 550 -4.07 -1.11 0.55
CA LEU A 550 -5.38 -1.76 0.66
C LEU A 550 -5.35 -2.82 1.78
N GLN A 551 -6.48 -3.01 2.46
CA GLN A 551 -6.61 -4.03 3.50
C GLN A 551 -6.74 -5.43 2.87
N SER A 552 -5.91 -6.39 3.30
CA SER A 552 -6.04 -7.80 2.92
C SER A 552 -7.05 -8.54 3.79
N GLU A 553 -7.58 -9.65 3.27
CA GLU A 553 -8.41 -10.58 4.06
C GLU A 553 -7.62 -11.30 5.15
N ASP A 554 -6.31 -11.50 4.98
CA ASP A 554 -5.44 -12.04 6.03
C ASP A 554 -4.88 -10.92 6.92
N LEU A 555 -4.45 -11.28 8.12
CA LEU A 555 -3.82 -10.36 9.06
C LEU A 555 -2.55 -9.78 8.45
N ASP A 556 -2.39 -8.47 8.55
CA ASP A 556 -1.20 -7.79 8.06
C ASP A 556 0.06 -8.30 8.80
N ALA A 557 1.11 -8.60 8.02
CA ALA A 557 2.33 -9.17 8.57
C ALA A 557 3.02 -8.28 9.61
N ARG A 558 2.84 -6.95 9.54
CA ARG A 558 3.38 -6.02 10.55
C ARG A 558 2.59 -6.12 11.84
N THR A 559 1.26 -6.16 11.76
CA THR A 559 0.40 -6.39 12.94
C THR A 559 0.76 -7.69 13.63
N HIS A 560 0.90 -8.77 12.86
CA HIS A 560 1.29 -10.08 13.39
C HIS A 560 2.67 -10.04 14.09
N GLY A 561 3.64 -9.34 13.48
CA GLY A 561 4.96 -9.18 14.08
C GLY A 561 4.93 -8.39 15.39
N ASN A 562 4.22 -7.25 15.40
CA ASN A 562 4.08 -6.41 16.59
C ASN A 562 3.42 -7.17 17.74
N LEU A 563 2.40 -8.01 17.46
CA LEU A 563 1.79 -8.84 18.49
C LEU A 563 2.82 -9.77 19.17
N LEU A 564 3.67 -10.44 18.39
CA LEU A 564 4.70 -11.33 18.93
C LEU A 564 5.78 -10.56 19.71
N HIS A 565 6.16 -9.36 19.24
CA HIS A 565 7.08 -8.47 19.97
C HIS A 565 6.51 -8.10 21.34
N PHE A 566 5.26 -7.64 21.38
CA PHE A 566 4.64 -7.22 22.63
C PHE A 566 4.41 -8.37 23.61
N VAL A 567 4.03 -9.56 23.13
CA VAL A 567 3.93 -10.74 24.01
C VAL A 567 5.29 -11.10 24.60
N HIS A 568 6.36 -11.04 23.80
CA HIS A 568 7.72 -11.24 24.30
C HIS A 568 8.12 -10.21 25.36
N HIS A 569 7.83 -8.93 25.13
CA HIS A 569 8.11 -7.88 26.10
C HIS A 569 7.33 -8.07 27.40
N ASP A 570 6.05 -8.44 27.35
CA ASP A 570 5.25 -8.70 28.55
C ASP A 570 5.81 -9.84 29.40
N ILE A 571 6.33 -10.90 28.77
CA ILE A 571 7.01 -11.99 29.48
C ILE A 571 8.21 -11.43 30.26
N LEU A 572 9.04 -10.60 29.63
CA LEU A 572 10.20 -9.99 30.27
C LEU A 572 9.78 -9.04 31.39
N CYS A 573 8.79 -8.18 31.16
CA CYS A 573 8.25 -7.27 32.16
C CYS A 573 7.74 -8.02 33.39
N HIS A 574 6.92 -9.05 33.18
CA HIS A 574 6.28 -9.78 34.26
C HIS A 574 7.27 -10.61 35.09
N ILE A 575 8.24 -11.26 34.45
CA ILE A 575 9.14 -12.22 35.12
C ILE A 575 10.41 -11.54 35.66
N LEU A 576 10.94 -10.54 34.95
CA LEU A 576 12.18 -9.85 35.32
C LEU A 576 11.94 -8.48 35.96
N ASN A 577 10.68 -8.12 36.20
CA ASN A 577 10.24 -6.85 36.78
C ASN A 577 10.86 -5.66 36.03
N MET A 578 10.68 -5.66 34.71
CA MET A 578 11.11 -4.60 33.79
C MET A 578 9.92 -3.75 33.37
N GLU A 579 10.20 -2.54 32.92
CA GLU A 579 9.21 -1.66 32.29
C GLU A 579 9.65 -1.37 30.85
N ILE A 580 8.68 -1.22 29.95
CA ILE A 580 8.93 -0.94 28.53
C ILE A 580 9.42 0.51 28.41
N GLY A 581 10.54 0.73 27.72
CA GLY A 581 11.17 2.04 27.57
C GLY A 581 12.18 2.37 28.67
N GLU A 582 12.06 1.79 29.87
CA GLU A 582 12.97 2.09 30.98
C GLU A 582 14.22 1.16 30.99
N GLU A 583 15.41 1.75 31.15
CA GLU A 583 16.63 0.98 31.40
C GLU A 583 16.67 0.56 32.89
N PHE A 584 16.93 -0.72 33.11
CA PHE A 584 17.32 -1.21 34.43
C PHE A 584 18.76 -0.79 34.77
N ASP A 585 18.90 0.01 35.82
CA ASP A 585 20.19 0.38 36.41
C ASP A 585 20.88 -0.82 37.07
N SER A 586 21.63 -1.58 36.27
CA SER A 586 22.43 -2.73 36.70
C SER A 586 23.68 -2.38 37.51
N ILE A 587 24.01 -1.09 37.64
CA ILE A 587 25.18 -0.63 38.40
C ILE A 587 24.81 -0.51 39.87
N ASN A 588 23.68 0.12 40.16
CA ASN A 588 23.25 0.42 41.53
C ASN A 588 22.25 -0.61 42.07
N ASN A 589 21.49 -1.27 41.20
CA ASN A 589 20.46 -2.23 41.61
C ASN A 589 20.87 -3.67 41.30
N LYS A 590 20.27 -4.60 42.05
CA LYS A 590 20.37 -6.04 41.79
C LYS A 590 18.97 -6.59 41.55
N ARG A 591 18.84 -7.45 40.55
CA ARG A 591 17.64 -8.25 40.32
C ARG A 591 17.85 -9.66 40.83
N GLU A 592 16.77 -10.24 41.34
CA GLU A 592 16.74 -11.63 41.81
C GLU A 592 16.99 -12.60 40.63
N ASN A 593 16.30 -12.35 39.51
CA ASN A 593 16.42 -13.11 38.27
C ASN A 593 17.18 -12.28 37.22
N THR A 594 18.27 -12.81 36.68
CA THR A 594 19.05 -12.12 35.64
C THR A 594 18.48 -12.34 34.24
N SER A 595 17.86 -13.49 33.99
CA SER A 595 17.27 -13.89 32.71
C SER A 595 16.08 -14.80 32.93
N ILE A 596 15.27 -15.03 31.90
CA ILE A 596 14.16 -16.00 31.95
C ILE A 596 14.67 -17.41 32.27
N GLY A 597 15.79 -17.82 31.66
CA GLY A 597 16.40 -19.12 31.95
C GLY A 597 16.86 -19.28 33.41
N ASN A 598 17.15 -18.17 34.09
CA ASN A 598 17.57 -18.13 35.49
C ASN A 598 16.44 -17.79 36.47
N SER A 599 15.19 -17.65 36.03
CA SER A 599 14.10 -17.16 36.88
C SER A 599 13.49 -18.19 37.84
N HIS A 600 14.09 -19.39 37.91
CA HIS A 600 13.59 -20.56 38.65
C HIS A 600 12.18 -21.05 38.24
N LEU A 601 11.55 -20.42 37.26
CA LEU A 601 10.26 -20.84 36.69
C LEU A 601 10.48 -21.98 35.68
N SER A 602 9.53 -22.90 35.64
CA SER A 602 9.44 -23.88 34.57
C SER A 602 8.98 -23.23 33.27
N LYS A 603 9.35 -23.82 32.13
CA LYS A 603 8.87 -23.38 30.81
C LYS A 603 7.33 -23.29 30.74
N ASN A 604 6.63 -24.15 31.49
CA ASN A 604 5.17 -24.21 31.49
C ASN A 604 4.54 -23.01 32.22
N GLU A 605 5.20 -22.51 33.27
CA GLU A 605 4.76 -21.30 33.98
C GLU A 605 5.00 -20.06 33.13
N VAL A 606 6.13 -19.98 32.43
CA VAL A 606 6.42 -18.89 31.50
C VAL A 606 5.44 -18.90 30.32
N MET A 607 5.08 -20.08 29.81
CA MET A 607 4.07 -20.23 28.76
C MET A 607 2.69 -19.72 29.20
N LYS A 608 2.31 -19.93 30.47
CA LYS A 608 1.06 -19.37 31.01
C LYS A 608 1.06 -17.84 30.91
N VAL A 609 2.12 -17.18 31.37
CA VAL A 609 2.25 -15.71 31.31
C VAL A 609 2.17 -15.22 29.85
N ALA A 610 2.81 -15.92 28.93
CA ALA A 610 2.79 -15.59 27.51
C ALA A 610 1.38 -15.68 26.90
N LEU A 611 0.59 -16.68 27.27
CA LEU A 611 -0.79 -16.85 26.80
C LEU A 611 -1.74 -15.81 27.44
N GLU A 612 -1.55 -15.44 28.70
CA GLU A 612 -2.32 -14.37 29.35
C GLU A 612 -2.07 -13.02 28.67
N SER A 613 -0.81 -12.74 28.29
CA SER A 613 -0.47 -11.56 27.48
C SER A 613 -1.11 -11.61 26.08
N LEU A 614 -1.07 -12.76 25.41
CA LEU A 614 -1.68 -12.94 24.09
C LEU A 614 -3.19 -12.66 24.13
N ASP A 615 -3.90 -13.19 25.13
CA ASP A 615 -5.34 -12.98 25.29
C ASP A 615 -5.69 -11.49 25.44
N SER A 616 -4.94 -10.79 26.30
CA SER A 616 -5.12 -9.34 26.51
C SER A 616 -4.93 -8.53 25.23
N ARG A 617 -3.94 -8.90 24.40
CA ARG A 617 -3.53 -8.14 23.20
C ARG A 617 -4.26 -8.52 21.92
N ALA A 618 -4.71 -9.77 21.82
CA ALA A 618 -5.43 -10.28 20.66
C ALA A 618 -6.76 -10.96 21.04
N PRO A 619 -7.72 -10.24 21.66
CA PRO A 619 -9.03 -10.82 21.99
C PRO A 619 -9.81 -11.33 20.77
N TRP A 620 -9.45 -10.86 19.57
CA TRP A 620 -10.03 -11.32 18.31
C TRP A 620 -9.73 -12.79 18.01
N LEU A 621 -8.78 -13.44 18.68
CA LEU A 621 -8.50 -14.86 18.52
C LEU A 621 -9.66 -15.77 18.95
N ASP A 622 -10.56 -15.30 19.82
CA ASP A 622 -11.80 -16.01 20.18
C ASP A 622 -12.90 -15.87 19.10
N ARG A 623 -12.65 -15.23 17.96
CA ARG A 623 -13.63 -15.18 16.86
C ARG A 623 -13.73 -16.51 16.12
N THR A 624 -14.88 -16.75 15.50
CA THR A 624 -15.20 -18.00 14.79
C THR A 624 -14.85 -17.98 13.30
N ASP A 625 -14.24 -16.90 12.80
CA ASP A 625 -13.82 -16.83 11.42
C ASP A 625 -12.58 -17.70 11.15
N ALA A 626 -12.38 -18.03 9.87
CA ALA A 626 -11.33 -18.95 9.44
C ALA A 626 -9.91 -18.42 9.73
N VAL A 627 -9.71 -17.11 9.64
CA VAL A 627 -8.40 -16.47 9.90
C VAL A 627 -8.08 -16.57 11.39
N SER A 628 -9.02 -16.20 12.26
CA SER A 628 -8.87 -16.29 13.71
C SER A 628 -8.60 -17.72 14.16
N THR A 629 -9.35 -18.70 13.63
CA THR A 629 -9.16 -20.13 13.95
C THR A 629 -7.77 -20.63 13.53
N HIS A 630 -7.33 -20.29 12.31
CA HIS A 630 -6.01 -20.67 11.82
C HIS A 630 -4.90 -20.00 12.64
N ARG A 631 -5.02 -18.70 12.92
CA ARG A 631 -4.02 -17.92 13.66
C ARG A 631 -3.92 -18.38 15.12
N LEU A 632 -5.03 -18.69 15.77
CA LEU A 632 -5.04 -19.29 17.10
C LEU A 632 -4.18 -20.56 17.13
N GLN A 633 -4.45 -21.49 16.21
CA GLN A 633 -3.69 -22.74 16.12
C GLN A 633 -2.19 -22.50 15.83
N VAL A 634 -1.85 -21.54 14.97
CA VAL A 634 -0.45 -21.20 14.67
C VAL A 634 0.26 -20.58 15.88
N LEU A 635 -0.41 -19.70 16.61
CA LEU A 635 0.16 -18.95 17.73
C LEU A 635 0.32 -19.82 18.98
N THR A 636 -0.72 -20.53 19.38
CA THR A 636 -0.79 -21.26 20.65
C THR A 636 -0.59 -22.77 20.50
N GLY A 637 -0.81 -23.31 19.29
CA GLY A 637 -0.86 -24.76 19.06
C GLY A 637 -2.15 -25.43 19.54
N MET A 638 -3.13 -24.65 20.02
CA MET A 638 -4.42 -25.13 20.52
C MET A 638 -5.51 -25.00 19.45
N ASN A 639 -6.52 -25.86 19.53
CA ASN A 639 -7.80 -25.59 18.87
C ASN A 639 -8.66 -24.63 19.72
N ARG A 640 -9.80 -24.21 19.17
CA ARG A 640 -10.70 -23.24 19.83
C ARG A 640 -11.23 -23.74 21.18
N ASP A 641 -11.68 -24.99 21.24
CA ASP A 641 -12.27 -25.56 22.46
C ASP A 641 -11.20 -25.65 23.56
N GLU A 642 -9.99 -26.11 23.22
CA GLU A 642 -8.84 -26.15 24.13
C GLU A 642 -8.45 -24.76 24.64
N TYR A 643 -8.44 -23.75 23.76
CA TYR A 643 -8.10 -22.39 24.16
C TYR A 643 -9.17 -21.78 25.07
N ASN A 644 -10.46 -22.01 24.78
CA ASN A 644 -11.56 -21.50 25.59
C ASN A 644 -11.64 -22.19 26.97
N ASP A 645 -11.37 -23.49 27.03
CA ASP A 645 -11.23 -24.22 28.29
C ASP A 645 -10.05 -23.68 29.11
N TRP A 646 -8.94 -23.34 28.44
CA TRP A 646 -7.77 -22.74 29.10
C TRP A 646 -8.06 -21.30 29.58
N LEU A 647 -8.75 -20.48 28.79
CA LEU A 647 -9.18 -19.13 29.21
C LEU A 647 -10.10 -19.17 30.43
N ALA A 648 -10.98 -20.17 30.51
CA ALA A 648 -11.86 -20.37 31.67
C ALA A 648 -11.10 -20.78 32.93
N ASN A 649 -9.95 -21.47 32.78
CA ASN A 649 -9.11 -21.90 33.90
C ASN A 649 -7.60 -21.89 33.53
N PRO A 650 -6.93 -20.71 33.60
CA PRO A 650 -5.55 -20.57 33.14
C PRO A 650 -4.55 -21.34 34.03
N ILE A 651 -3.97 -22.40 33.48
CA ILE A 651 -2.98 -23.26 34.14
C ILE A 651 -1.64 -23.31 33.37
N PRO A 652 -0.51 -23.58 34.04
CA PRO A 652 0.77 -23.86 33.37
C PRO A 652 0.64 -24.99 32.35
N ILE A 653 1.13 -24.77 31.14
CA ILE A 653 1.02 -25.73 30.02
C ILE A 653 2.32 -25.80 29.22
N GLU A 654 2.61 -26.94 28.60
CA GLU A 654 3.79 -27.08 27.76
C GLU A 654 3.84 -26.05 26.62
N PRO A 655 5.01 -25.44 26.35
CA PRO A 655 5.20 -24.54 25.22
C PRO A 655 4.81 -25.18 23.89
N LYS A 656 3.85 -24.58 23.19
CA LYS A 656 3.38 -24.99 21.86
C LYS A 656 3.09 -23.77 20.98
N GLY A 657 2.99 -24.01 19.68
CA GLY A 657 2.79 -22.95 18.68
C GLY A 657 3.96 -21.96 18.64
N ARG A 658 3.76 -20.84 17.93
CA ARG A 658 4.80 -19.80 17.82
C ARG A 658 5.16 -19.18 19.17
N ILE A 659 4.17 -18.93 20.04
CA ILE A 659 4.41 -18.38 21.38
C ILE A 659 5.29 -19.33 22.20
N GLY A 660 5.02 -20.64 22.13
CA GLY A 660 5.85 -21.64 22.79
C GLY A 660 7.31 -21.60 22.33
N THR A 661 7.55 -21.38 21.03
CA THR A 661 8.95 -21.28 20.54
C THR A 661 9.68 -20.04 21.07
N ILE A 662 8.98 -18.92 21.31
CA ILE A 662 9.56 -17.73 21.95
C ILE A 662 10.00 -18.06 23.37
N VAL A 663 9.13 -18.73 24.13
CA VAL A 663 9.45 -19.21 25.48
C VAL A 663 10.68 -20.12 25.44
N GLU A 664 10.71 -21.12 24.55
CA GLU A 664 11.85 -22.03 24.44
C GLU A 664 13.17 -21.32 24.11
N ALA A 665 13.12 -20.33 23.21
CA ALA A 665 14.30 -19.60 22.79
C ALA A 665 14.84 -18.68 23.91
N GLU A 666 13.98 -18.08 24.74
CA GLU A 666 14.43 -17.27 25.88
C GLU A 666 15.18 -18.11 26.94
N PHE A 667 14.80 -19.38 27.11
CA PHE A 667 15.56 -20.31 27.96
C PHE A 667 16.94 -20.68 27.38
N SER A 668 17.19 -20.43 26.09
CA SER A 668 18.49 -20.69 25.44
C SER A 668 19.50 -19.54 25.55
N ILE A 669 19.10 -18.42 26.16
CA ILE A 669 19.95 -17.23 26.35
C ILE A 669 20.05 -16.86 27.84
N SER A 670 20.44 -17.83 28.67
CA SER A 670 20.45 -17.69 30.14
C SER A 670 21.58 -16.82 30.68
N ASP A 671 22.68 -16.64 29.94
CA ASP A 671 23.90 -15.98 30.44
C ASP A 671 23.97 -14.47 30.14
N VAL A 672 22.87 -13.89 29.64
CA VAL A 672 22.72 -12.44 29.45
C VAL A 672 21.70 -11.87 30.43
N MET A 673 21.82 -10.58 30.74
CA MET A 673 20.83 -9.85 31.52
C MET A 673 20.14 -8.80 30.64
N PRO A 674 18.85 -8.93 30.31
CA PRO A 674 18.11 -7.88 29.62
C PRO A 674 18.05 -6.64 30.51
N ILE A 675 18.59 -5.53 30.04
CA ILE A 675 18.62 -4.24 30.78
C ILE A 675 17.72 -3.18 30.16
N GLY A 676 17.27 -3.35 28.92
CA GLY A 676 16.30 -2.46 28.30
C GLY A 676 15.50 -3.19 27.24
N ILE A 677 14.23 -2.83 27.12
CA ILE A 677 13.33 -3.29 26.06
C ILE A 677 12.61 -2.07 25.50
N GLU A 678 12.50 -2.00 24.18
CA GLU A 678 11.91 -0.85 23.49
C GLU A 678 12.49 0.50 23.99
N TRP A 679 13.80 0.54 24.23
CA TRP A 679 14.49 1.72 24.76
C TRP A 679 14.51 2.84 23.72
N ASP A 680 13.99 4.02 24.04
CA ASP A 680 13.93 5.15 23.12
C ASP A 680 15.20 6.00 23.21
N ILE A 681 15.82 6.27 22.06
CA ILE A 681 16.94 7.20 21.95
C ILE A 681 16.58 8.60 22.50
N ASN A 682 15.30 8.98 22.43
CA ASN A 682 14.82 10.27 22.95
C ASN A 682 14.95 10.40 24.47
N ASP A 683 14.96 9.29 25.21
CA ASP A 683 15.09 9.31 26.68
C ASP A 683 16.45 9.87 27.12
N TYR A 684 17.46 9.78 26.25
CA TYR A 684 18.76 10.42 26.45
C TYR A 684 18.77 11.89 26.02
N ASP A 685 18.28 12.18 24.82
CA ASP A 685 18.19 13.53 24.29
C ASP A 685 16.97 13.67 23.38
N ASP A 686 16.02 14.52 23.78
CA ASP A 686 14.84 14.86 23.00
C ASP A 686 15.21 15.37 21.60
N ALA A 687 16.39 15.96 21.38
CA ALA A 687 16.84 16.38 20.06
C ALA A 687 17.26 15.20 19.15
N GLY A 688 17.51 14.03 19.73
CA GLY A 688 18.11 12.86 19.10
C GLY A 688 19.63 12.81 19.25
N ILE A 689 20.25 11.68 18.90
CA ILE A 689 21.69 11.47 19.07
C ILE A 689 22.44 11.82 17.78
N GLU A 690 23.48 12.65 17.89
CA GLU A 690 24.37 12.96 16.78
C GLU A 690 25.39 11.81 16.56
N ILE A 691 25.39 11.24 15.36
CA ILE A 691 26.37 10.27 14.90
C ILE A 691 27.34 10.95 13.94
N ASP A 692 28.62 10.84 14.26
CA ASP A 692 29.72 11.41 13.51
C ASP A 692 30.89 10.42 13.36
N LEU A 693 31.63 10.51 12.25
CA LEU A 693 32.83 9.73 11.97
C LEU A 693 34.00 10.64 11.56
N PRO A 694 35.23 10.37 12.04
CA PRO A 694 36.41 11.10 11.58
C PRO A 694 36.83 10.66 10.17
N SER A 695 37.52 11.54 9.44
CA SER A 695 37.89 11.35 8.04
C SER A 695 38.70 10.07 7.81
N GLU A 696 39.62 9.76 8.73
CA GLU A 696 40.61 8.69 8.56
C GLU A 696 39.99 7.29 8.58
N ILE A 697 38.76 7.17 9.09
CA ILE A 697 38.05 5.89 9.18
C ILE A 697 36.71 5.88 8.42
N THR A 698 36.37 6.98 7.74
CA THR A 698 35.14 7.06 6.94
C THR A 698 35.36 6.37 5.59
N SER A 699 34.61 5.31 5.33
CA SER A 699 34.66 4.55 4.08
C SER A 699 33.75 5.19 3.01
N PRO A 700 34.09 5.12 1.70
CA PRO A 700 35.27 4.50 1.12
C PRO A 700 36.41 5.48 0.77
N GLU A 701 36.18 6.79 0.85
CA GLU A 701 37.09 7.83 0.35
C GLU A 701 37.97 8.46 1.43
N MET A 702 37.80 8.07 2.71
CA MET A 702 38.48 8.69 3.86
C MET A 702 38.29 10.21 3.92
N GLN A 703 37.05 10.65 3.64
CA GLN A 703 36.64 12.05 3.67
C GLN A 703 35.60 12.27 4.77
N LYS A 704 35.60 13.47 5.34
CA LYS A 704 34.62 13.87 6.35
C LYS A 704 33.25 14.01 5.70
N LEU A 705 32.26 13.28 6.20
CA LEU A 705 30.86 13.46 5.85
C LEU A 705 30.13 14.29 6.92
N PRO A 706 29.04 15.00 6.57
CA PRO A 706 28.22 15.69 7.56
C PRO A 706 27.66 14.69 8.58
N PRO A 707 27.62 15.04 9.88
CA PRO A 707 27.01 14.20 10.90
C PRO A 707 25.50 14.11 10.68
N ILE A 708 24.88 13.09 11.28
CA ILE A 708 23.43 12.90 11.25
C ILE A 708 22.89 12.81 12.67
N ILE A 709 21.72 13.38 12.89
CA ILE A 709 20.97 13.19 14.13
C ILE A 709 20.01 12.04 13.92
N VAL A 710 20.04 11.04 14.81
CA VAL A 710 19.19 9.85 14.74
C VAL A 710 18.22 9.75 15.91
N ARG A 711 17.07 9.15 15.62
CA ARG A 711 16.08 8.68 16.60
C ARG A 711 15.65 7.26 16.26
N GLY A 712 15.05 6.59 17.22
CA GLY A 712 14.52 5.25 17.07
C GLY A 712 14.46 4.54 18.41
N GLN A 713 13.86 3.37 18.37
CA GLN A 713 13.62 2.52 19.52
C GLN A 713 14.43 1.23 19.36
N ILE A 714 15.17 0.85 20.39
CA ILE A 714 15.96 -0.38 20.42
C ILE A 714 15.14 -1.47 21.09
N ASP A 715 14.73 -2.48 20.31
CA ASP A 715 13.81 -3.53 20.77
C ASP A 715 14.32 -4.24 22.04
N ARG A 716 15.60 -4.63 22.10
CA ARG A 716 16.20 -5.23 23.31
C ARG A 716 17.68 -4.94 23.46
N VAL A 717 18.08 -4.64 24.70
CA VAL A 717 19.46 -4.44 25.12
C VAL A 717 19.79 -5.42 26.24
N ASP A 718 20.85 -6.19 26.03
CA ASP A 718 21.36 -7.17 26.97
C ASP A 718 22.74 -6.75 27.50
N GLN A 719 22.97 -6.89 28.79
CA GLN A 719 24.31 -6.86 29.38
C GLN A 719 24.92 -8.27 29.41
N VAL A 720 26.25 -8.34 29.28
CA VAL A 720 27.02 -9.58 29.28
C VAL A 720 28.09 -9.53 30.39
N PRO A 721 28.36 -10.64 31.09
CA PRO A 721 29.41 -10.69 32.10
C PRO A 721 30.82 -10.69 31.49
N PHE A 722 31.81 -10.24 32.26
CA PHE A 722 33.24 -10.23 31.93
C PHE A 722 33.93 -11.57 32.19
N ASP A 723 33.25 -12.52 32.82
CA ASP A 723 33.79 -13.81 33.20
C ASP A 723 32.91 -14.97 32.72
N LYS A 724 33.51 -16.15 32.63
CA LYS A 724 32.84 -17.38 32.17
C LYS A 724 31.82 -17.93 33.17
N SER A 725 31.88 -17.51 34.44
CA SER A 725 30.96 -17.99 35.48
C SER A 725 29.72 -17.11 35.64
N GLY A 726 29.60 -16.04 34.85
CA GLY A 726 28.44 -15.15 34.85
C GLY A 726 28.29 -14.29 36.10
N LYS A 727 29.39 -13.93 36.77
CA LYS A 727 29.37 -13.27 38.09
C LYS A 727 29.87 -11.82 38.08
N VAL A 728 30.70 -11.46 37.11
CA VAL A 728 31.36 -10.16 37.01
C VAL A 728 30.68 -9.33 35.93
N TRP A 729 29.70 -8.53 36.32
CA TRP A 729 28.89 -7.73 35.39
C TRP A 729 29.42 -6.32 35.16
N LEU A 730 30.25 -5.81 36.08
CA LEU A 730 30.77 -4.44 36.08
C LEU A 730 32.28 -4.43 36.30
N ASN A 731 33.00 -3.78 35.38
CA ASN A 731 34.40 -3.44 35.54
C ASN A 731 34.56 -2.02 36.12
N LYS A 732 34.86 -1.93 37.41
CA LYS A 732 35.02 -0.65 38.12
C LYS A 732 36.22 0.18 37.65
N GLU A 733 37.23 -0.48 37.08
CA GLU A 733 38.43 0.16 36.52
C GLU A 733 38.24 0.61 35.04
N GLY A 734 37.04 0.41 34.48
CA GLY A 734 36.69 0.85 33.13
C GLY A 734 36.58 2.38 33.02
N ARG A 735 36.81 2.92 31.82
CA ARG A 735 36.74 4.36 31.57
C ARG A 735 35.28 4.81 31.41
N ASN A 736 34.94 5.96 31.99
CA ASN A 736 33.61 6.56 31.90
C ASN A 736 33.52 7.57 30.73
N SER A 737 33.87 7.12 29.53
CA SER A 737 33.83 7.93 28.30
C SER A 737 33.27 7.08 27.17
N ILE A 738 32.68 7.71 26.14
CA ILE A 738 32.10 7.03 24.97
C ILE A 738 33.12 6.05 24.38
N ALA A 739 32.70 4.82 24.10
CA ALA A 739 33.58 3.81 23.52
C ALA A 739 34.19 4.30 22.20
N PRO A 740 35.52 4.18 22.02
CA PRO A 740 36.14 4.54 20.76
C PRO A 740 35.76 3.54 19.68
N LEU A 741 35.62 4.00 18.43
CA LEU A 741 35.35 3.11 17.30
C LEU A 741 36.51 2.14 17.08
N LYS A 742 37.75 2.63 17.15
CA LYS A 742 38.96 1.81 17.11
C LYS A 742 39.47 1.56 18.53
N LEU A 743 39.48 0.30 18.95
CA LEU A 743 39.99 -0.12 20.27
C LEU A 743 41.52 -0.32 20.28
N ILE A 744 42.11 -0.56 19.11
CA ILE A 744 43.56 -0.75 18.99
C ILE A 744 44.28 0.58 19.21
N ASP A 745 45.43 0.51 19.88
CA ASP A 745 46.25 1.65 20.31
C ASP A 745 45.55 2.58 21.32
N SER A 746 44.49 2.07 21.99
CA SER A 746 43.77 2.78 23.04
C SER A 746 43.87 2.04 24.38
N ASP A 747 44.18 2.77 25.45
CA ASP A 747 44.11 2.29 26.83
C ASP A 747 42.67 2.25 27.39
N TRP A 748 41.66 2.40 26.52
CA TRP A 748 40.26 2.42 26.91
C TRP A 748 39.76 1.00 27.23
N LYS A 749 39.13 0.84 28.40
CA LYS A 749 38.51 -0.42 28.83
C LYS A 749 37.04 -0.17 29.18
N PRO A 750 36.13 -1.08 28.79
CA PRO A 750 34.71 -0.94 29.09
C PRO A 750 34.40 -1.15 30.57
N ARG A 751 33.33 -0.51 31.03
CA ARG A 751 32.68 -0.73 32.32
C ARG A 751 31.61 -1.82 32.24
N ARG A 752 30.79 -1.81 31.18
CA ARG A 752 29.81 -2.87 30.85
C ARG A 752 30.02 -3.38 29.43
N LEU A 753 29.71 -4.65 29.20
CA LEU A 753 29.67 -5.26 27.87
C LEU A 753 28.20 -5.40 27.46
N ILE A 754 27.85 -4.90 26.27
CA ILE A 754 26.47 -4.77 25.82
C ILE A 754 26.26 -5.54 24.51
N ILE A 755 25.07 -6.14 24.37
CA ILE A 755 24.55 -6.73 23.14
C ILE A 755 23.24 -6.02 22.77
N ILE A 756 23.12 -5.64 21.50
CA ILE A 756 21.88 -5.07 20.95
C ILE A 756 21.17 -6.13 20.11
N ARG A 757 19.88 -6.37 20.38
CA ARG A 757 19.04 -7.28 19.60
C ARG A 757 17.87 -6.53 19.00
N ASP A 758 17.70 -6.72 17.71
CA ASP A 758 16.53 -6.24 16.98
C ASP A 758 15.60 -7.44 16.74
N LEU A 759 14.33 -7.30 17.09
CA LEU A 759 13.33 -8.34 16.96
C LEU A 759 12.73 -8.26 15.55
N LYS A 760 12.52 -9.43 14.96
CA LYS A 760 11.95 -9.55 13.61
C LYS A 760 11.05 -10.75 13.51
N THR A 761 9.98 -10.61 12.73
CA THR A 761 9.09 -11.72 12.40
C THR A 761 9.23 -12.09 10.93
N SER A 762 9.24 -13.40 10.63
CA SER A 762 9.23 -13.89 9.26
C SER A 762 8.59 -15.26 9.15
N GLU A 763 7.82 -15.48 8.08
CA GLU A 763 7.22 -16.77 7.76
C GLU A 763 7.98 -17.52 6.65
N SER A 764 8.83 -16.82 5.90
CA SER A 764 9.47 -17.36 4.69
C SER A 764 10.99 -17.44 4.75
N LYS A 765 11.65 -16.56 5.52
CA LYS A 765 13.12 -16.50 5.57
C LYS A 765 13.66 -17.36 6.69
N SER A 766 14.78 -18.03 6.40
CA SER A 766 15.52 -18.71 7.46
C SER A 766 16.12 -17.71 8.45
N SER A 767 16.29 -18.18 9.68
CA SER A 767 16.95 -17.47 10.78
C SER A 767 18.28 -16.82 10.37
N LYS A 768 19.16 -17.62 9.76
CA LYS A 768 20.47 -17.16 9.27
C LYS A 768 20.35 -16.11 8.16
N GLU A 769 19.45 -16.31 7.21
CA GLU A 769 19.24 -15.36 6.12
C GLU A 769 18.76 -14.01 6.65
N ARG A 770 17.77 -13.98 7.56
CA ARG A 770 17.27 -12.71 8.13
C ARG A 770 18.34 -12.00 8.95
N HIS A 771 19.16 -12.74 9.68
CA HIS A 771 20.30 -12.18 10.43
C HIS A 771 21.30 -11.51 9.50
N ASN A 772 21.68 -12.17 8.39
CA ASN A 772 22.57 -11.59 7.38
C ASN A 772 22.00 -10.31 6.77
N ILE A 773 20.69 -10.27 6.49
CA ILE A 773 20.01 -9.07 5.99
C ILE A 773 20.12 -7.93 7.01
N GLY A 774 19.89 -8.20 8.29
CA GLY A 774 19.99 -7.21 9.37
C GLY A 774 21.40 -6.62 9.52
N LEU A 775 22.43 -7.47 9.37
CA LEU A 775 23.82 -7.06 9.51
C LEU A 775 24.38 -6.32 8.28
N LEU A 776 24.02 -6.77 7.07
CA LEU A 776 24.72 -6.38 5.85
C LEU A 776 23.87 -5.55 4.89
N GLU A 777 22.56 -5.76 4.84
CA GLU A 777 21.68 -4.99 3.96
C GLU A 777 21.10 -3.76 4.66
N GLU A 778 20.77 -3.87 5.95
CA GLU A 778 20.15 -2.87 6.82
C GLU A 778 21.19 -2.05 7.61
N LEU A 779 20.78 -0.88 8.12
CA LEU A 779 21.66 0.01 8.90
C LEU A 779 21.32 0.06 10.39
N GLN A 780 20.17 -0.53 10.77
CA GLN A 780 19.56 -0.38 12.09
C GLN A 780 20.49 -0.83 13.22
N LEU A 781 21.03 -2.04 13.17
CA LEU A 781 21.91 -2.59 14.22
C LEU A 781 23.14 -1.72 14.48
N ALA A 782 23.77 -1.20 13.43
CA ALA A 782 24.95 -0.35 13.55
C ALA A 782 24.62 1.02 14.16
N ILE A 783 23.52 1.65 13.71
CA ILE A 783 23.04 2.92 14.25
C ILE A 783 22.70 2.77 15.74
N TYR A 784 21.97 1.72 16.10
CA TYR A 784 21.52 1.47 17.47
C TYR A 784 22.68 1.13 18.40
N ALA A 785 23.62 0.30 17.95
CA ALA A 785 24.86 0.04 18.70
C ALA A 785 25.62 1.34 18.99
N ARG A 786 25.77 2.23 18.00
CA ARG A 786 26.49 3.48 18.20
C ARG A 786 25.72 4.47 19.06
N ALA A 787 24.40 4.57 18.88
CA ALA A 787 23.54 5.41 19.69
C ALA A 787 23.62 5.01 21.17
N TRP A 788 23.58 3.70 21.47
CA TRP A 788 23.75 3.21 22.84
C TRP A 788 25.09 3.62 23.46
N GLU A 789 26.20 3.45 22.73
CA GLU A 789 27.53 3.84 23.23
C GLU A 789 27.68 5.35 23.51
N ILE A 790 26.96 6.18 22.76
CA ILE A 790 26.96 7.64 22.96
C ILE A 790 26.11 8.01 24.17
N ALA A 791 24.92 7.41 24.31
CA ALA A 791 24.03 7.64 25.45
C ALA A 791 24.61 7.13 26.78
N HIS A 792 25.42 6.07 26.74
CA HIS A 792 25.97 5.40 27.93
C HIS A 792 27.51 5.38 27.93
N PRO A 793 28.19 6.48 28.29
CA PRO A 793 29.64 6.50 28.43
C PRO A 793 30.16 5.39 29.35
N GLY A 794 31.11 4.60 28.84
CA GLY A 794 31.68 3.44 29.53
C GLY A 794 31.10 2.09 29.11
N ASP A 795 30.00 2.07 28.37
CA ASP A 795 29.50 0.86 27.73
C ASP A 795 30.23 0.57 26.43
N LEU A 796 30.48 -0.71 26.16
CA LEU A 796 30.96 -1.18 24.86
C LEU A 796 29.97 -2.19 24.29
N VAL A 797 29.45 -1.88 23.11
CA VAL A 797 28.65 -2.86 22.37
C VAL A 797 29.61 -3.88 21.75
N VAL A 798 29.54 -5.12 22.24
CA VAL A 798 30.39 -6.25 21.84
C VAL A 798 29.68 -7.22 20.91
N GLY A 799 28.37 -7.06 20.71
CA GLY A 799 27.62 -7.87 19.77
C GLY A 799 26.33 -7.20 19.33
N VAL A 800 25.89 -7.54 18.13
CA VAL A 800 24.57 -7.16 17.61
C VAL A 800 23.89 -8.35 16.96
N GLY A 801 22.57 -8.37 16.90
CA GLY A 801 21.92 -9.37 16.07
C GLY A 801 20.41 -9.33 16.01
N ILE A 802 19.87 -10.39 15.42
CA ILE A 802 18.44 -10.50 15.13
C ILE A 802 17.85 -11.65 15.95
N SER A 803 16.84 -11.33 16.74
CA SER A 803 15.92 -12.30 17.33
C SER A 803 14.79 -12.54 16.32
N LEU A 804 14.82 -13.68 15.62
CA LEU A 804 13.80 -14.00 14.62
C LEU A 804 12.68 -14.83 15.25
N PHE A 805 11.49 -14.24 15.37
CA PHE A 805 10.25 -14.92 15.72
C PHE A 805 9.65 -15.54 14.45
N SER A 806 9.80 -16.85 14.29
CA SER A 806 9.33 -17.60 13.12
C SER A 806 8.66 -18.91 13.54
N HIS A 807 8.62 -19.92 12.68
CA HIS A 807 8.25 -21.28 13.11
C HIS A 807 9.18 -21.83 14.18
N ASN A 808 10.46 -21.46 14.14
CA ASN A 808 11.44 -21.74 15.19
C ASN A 808 12.07 -20.41 15.61
N THR A 809 11.81 -19.99 16.85
CA THR A 809 12.42 -18.76 17.36
C THR A 809 13.90 -18.96 17.66
N THR A 810 14.73 -18.01 17.23
CA THR A 810 16.19 -18.09 17.36
C THR A 810 16.80 -16.71 17.58
N HIS A 811 17.80 -16.63 18.45
CA HIS A 811 18.54 -15.41 18.71
C HIS A 811 19.92 -15.50 18.06
N ASN A 812 20.13 -14.84 16.91
CA ASN A 812 21.43 -14.83 16.25
C ASN A 812 22.22 -13.59 16.63
N LEU A 813 23.54 -13.72 16.72
CA LEU A 813 24.47 -12.65 17.06
C LEU A 813 25.71 -12.66 16.18
N GLU A 814 26.20 -11.49 15.80
CA GLU A 814 27.57 -11.27 15.35
C GLU A 814 28.30 -10.56 16.48
N ILE A 815 29.48 -11.05 16.87
CA ILE A 815 30.19 -10.57 18.07
C ILE A 815 31.63 -10.21 17.78
N SER A 816 32.17 -9.33 18.62
CA SER A 816 33.58 -8.96 18.67
C SER A 816 34.47 -10.15 19.04
N ASN A 817 35.68 -10.18 18.46
CA ASN A 817 36.69 -11.20 18.77
C ASN A 817 37.55 -10.81 19.98
N SER A 818 37.41 -9.58 20.46
CA SER A 818 38.21 -9.02 21.55
C SER A 818 37.92 -9.67 22.91
N PHE A 819 36.78 -10.35 23.05
CA PHE A 819 36.30 -10.95 24.29
C PHE A 819 35.97 -12.45 24.10
N GLN A 820 37.01 -13.29 24.06
CA GLN A 820 36.86 -14.72 23.75
C GLN A 820 35.99 -15.51 24.73
N HIS A 821 35.83 -15.04 25.97
CA HIS A 821 35.00 -15.73 26.98
C HIS A 821 33.51 -15.71 26.61
N ILE A 822 33.05 -14.71 25.84
CA ILE A 822 31.67 -14.58 25.37
C ILE A 822 31.24 -15.79 24.55
N ASN A 823 32.18 -16.46 23.87
CA ASN A 823 31.91 -17.65 23.05
C ASN A 823 31.49 -18.88 23.86
N GLN A 824 31.63 -18.82 25.18
CA GLN A 824 31.36 -19.92 26.10
C GLN A 824 30.10 -19.68 26.93
N LEU A 825 29.41 -18.57 26.67
CA LEU A 825 28.17 -18.17 27.33
C LEU A 825 26.97 -18.55 26.46
N ASP A 826 25.88 -18.96 27.10
CA ASP A 826 24.58 -19.21 26.48
C ASP A 826 23.89 -17.88 26.17
N ILE A 827 24.24 -17.31 25.01
CA ILE A 827 23.76 -15.99 24.54
C ILE A 827 23.07 -16.05 23.18
N GLY A 828 22.91 -17.25 22.62
CA GLY A 828 22.29 -17.51 21.33
C GLY A 828 23.26 -18.05 20.28
N VAL A 829 22.83 -18.02 19.02
CA VAL A 829 23.58 -18.56 17.88
C VAL A 829 24.59 -17.53 17.39
N ILE A 830 25.87 -17.78 17.64
CA ILE A 830 26.97 -16.90 17.24
C ILE A 830 27.32 -17.11 15.75
N SER A 831 27.48 -15.99 15.04
CA SER A 831 28.01 -15.89 13.68
C SER A 831 29.34 -15.12 13.65
N ARG A 832 30.10 -15.32 12.57
CA ARG A 832 31.47 -14.80 12.36
C ARG A 832 31.65 -14.24 10.95
N ILE A 833 30.60 -13.65 10.41
CA ILE A 833 30.55 -13.23 9.01
C ILE A 833 31.48 -12.05 8.78
N THR A 834 31.63 -11.17 9.77
CA THR A 834 32.39 -9.95 9.58
C THR A 834 33.91 -10.19 9.67
N GLU A 835 34.35 -11.35 10.20
CA GLU A 835 35.77 -11.73 10.37
C GLU A 835 36.57 -11.68 9.06
N ASP A 836 36.05 -12.30 8.00
CA ASP A 836 36.73 -12.35 6.69
C ASP A 836 36.50 -11.08 5.85
N LEU A 837 35.52 -10.27 6.25
CA LEU A 837 34.99 -9.19 5.42
C LEU A 837 35.57 -7.83 5.79
N TYR A 838 35.54 -7.40 7.06
CA TYR A 838 35.72 -6.00 7.41
C TYR A 838 37.08 -5.65 8.01
N ARG A 839 37.65 -4.51 7.60
CA ARG A 839 38.79 -3.79 8.21
C ARG A 839 38.57 -2.28 8.15
N PHE A 840 39.34 -1.50 8.92
CA PHE A 840 39.31 -0.04 8.79
C PHE A 840 39.99 0.41 7.48
N PRO A 841 39.51 1.51 6.85
CA PRO A 841 40.05 1.94 5.56
C PRO A 841 41.49 2.45 5.62
N ASN A 842 41.97 2.87 6.80
CA ASN A 842 43.35 3.31 7.01
C ASN A 842 44.33 2.17 7.35
N GLU A 843 43.90 0.91 7.34
CA GLU A 843 44.76 -0.24 7.58
C GLU A 843 45.40 -0.77 6.28
N ASN A 844 46.49 -1.52 6.42
CA ASN A 844 47.09 -2.28 5.33
C ASN A 844 46.43 -3.67 5.19
N ASN A 845 46.93 -4.48 4.25
CA ASN A 845 46.42 -5.83 3.96
C ASN A 845 46.69 -6.89 5.05
N ASN A 846 47.17 -6.49 6.23
CA ASN A 846 47.32 -7.33 7.41
C ASN A 846 46.69 -6.64 8.65
N PRO A 847 45.35 -6.44 8.65
CA PRO A 847 44.67 -5.65 9.67
C PRO A 847 44.62 -6.36 11.02
N SER A 848 45.05 -5.66 12.08
CA SER A 848 44.96 -6.15 13.45
C SER A 848 43.64 -5.78 14.13
N SER A 849 42.88 -4.82 13.59
CA SER A 849 41.66 -4.31 14.23
C SER A 849 40.61 -5.36 14.55
N ASP A 850 39.80 -5.07 15.56
CA ASP A 850 38.58 -5.82 15.77
C ASP A 850 37.66 -5.70 14.54
N GLN A 851 37.27 -6.87 14.04
CA GLN A 851 36.50 -7.05 12.81
C GLN A 851 35.08 -6.47 12.92
N PHE A 852 34.47 -6.62 14.08
CA PHE A 852 33.13 -6.15 14.39
C PHE A 852 33.10 -4.61 14.48
N ARG A 853 34.12 -4.00 15.10
CA ARG A 853 34.29 -2.54 15.11
C ARG A 853 34.48 -1.95 13.72
N ALA A 854 35.22 -2.64 12.85
CA ALA A 854 35.38 -2.24 11.45
C ALA A 854 34.06 -2.32 10.68
N TRP A 855 33.27 -3.39 10.89
CA TRP A 855 31.90 -3.51 10.35
C TRP A 855 31.02 -2.35 10.80
N LEU A 856 30.94 -2.10 12.11
CA LEU A 856 30.15 -1.00 12.69
C LEU A 856 30.50 0.33 12.02
N THR A 857 31.79 0.64 11.93
CA THR A 857 32.29 1.87 11.31
C THR A 857 31.94 1.97 9.82
N HIS A 858 32.05 0.87 9.06
CA HIS A 858 31.66 0.84 7.65
C HIS A 858 30.15 1.07 7.50
N ARG A 859 29.30 0.42 8.29
CA ARG A 859 27.85 0.62 8.25
C ARG A 859 27.45 2.05 8.60
N LEU A 860 28.10 2.67 9.60
CA LEU A 860 27.89 4.08 9.93
C LEU A 860 28.34 5.00 8.77
N SER A 861 29.45 4.68 8.08
CA SER A 861 29.88 5.42 6.89
C SER A 861 28.83 5.39 5.79
N VAL A 862 28.21 4.21 5.56
CA VAL A 862 27.09 4.06 4.61
C VAL A 862 25.90 4.93 5.03
N SER A 863 25.53 4.94 6.32
CA SER A 863 24.45 5.79 6.85
C SER A 863 24.68 7.28 6.58
N LEU A 864 25.88 7.79 6.91
CA LEU A 864 26.27 9.18 6.64
C LEU A 864 26.24 9.49 5.15
N GLY A 865 26.75 8.59 4.32
CA GLY A 865 26.74 8.73 2.85
C GLY A 865 25.33 8.83 2.29
N VAL A 866 24.41 7.96 2.73
CA VAL A 866 23.00 7.97 2.30
C VAL A 866 22.32 9.29 2.65
N ALA A 867 22.50 9.77 3.89
CA ALA A 867 21.94 11.05 4.33
C ALA A 867 22.51 12.25 3.55
N ASN A 868 23.83 12.23 3.30
CA ASN A 868 24.49 13.24 2.48
C ASN A 868 23.93 13.24 1.05
N ASN A 869 23.79 12.07 0.43
CA ASN A 869 23.22 11.95 -0.92
C ASN A 869 21.77 12.43 -1.01
N ALA A 870 20.96 12.19 0.03
CA ALA A 870 19.61 12.75 0.12
C ALA A 870 19.63 14.28 0.20
N THR A 871 20.55 14.85 0.98
CA THR A 871 20.74 16.30 1.10
C THR A 871 21.15 16.92 -0.24
N LEU A 872 22.04 16.25 -0.96
CA LEU A 872 22.50 16.63 -2.31
C LEU A 872 21.47 16.37 -3.41
N GLY A 873 20.31 15.76 -3.10
CA GLY A 873 19.25 15.50 -4.05
C GLY A 873 19.56 14.38 -5.05
N LYS A 874 20.44 13.44 -4.69
CA LYS A 874 20.80 12.28 -5.52
C LYS A 874 19.67 11.24 -5.48
N VAL A 875 18.72 11.34 -6.43
CA VAL A 875 17.49 10.52 -6.48
C VAL A 875 17.49 9.50 -7.62
N HIS A 876 18.67 9.01 -8.00
CA HIS A 876 18.80 8.01 -9.06
C HIS A 876 18.09 6.69 -8.67
N PRO A 877 17.45 6.01 -9.62
CA PRO A 877 16.80 4.72 -9.39
C PRO A 877 17.83 3.60 -9.33
N THR A 878 17.59 2.63 -8.44
CA THR A 878 18.38 1.39 -8.31
C THR A 878 17.42 0.19 -8.45
N PRO A 879 16.76 0.04 -9.61
CA PRO A 879 15.70 -0.94 -9.76
C PRO A 879 16.28 -2.36 -9.58
N SER A 880 15.52 -3.21 -8.91
CA SER A 880 15.82 -4.63 -8.75
C SER A 880 14.49 -5.36 -8.51
N LYS A 881 14.38 -6.63 -8.88
CA LYS A 881 13.14 -7.40 -8.64
C LYS A 881 12.72 -7.33 -7.17
N LYS A 882 13.64 -7.66 -6.25
CA LYS A 882 13.43 -7.63 -4.80
C LYS A 882 12.92 -6.29 -4.26
N VAL A 883 13.42 -5.17 -4.79
CA VAL A 883 13.00 -3.83 -4.32
C VAL A 883 11.73 -3.37 -5.05
N CYS A 884 11.60 -3.59 -6.35
CA CYS A 884 10.51 -3.05 -7.17
C CYS A 884 9.17 -3.75 -6.94
N SER A 885 9.12 -5.07 -6.70
CA SER A 885 7.86 -5.79 -6.53
C SER A 885 7.03 -5.27 -5.34
N TYR A 886 7.73 -4.89 -4.26
CA TYR A 886 7.16 -4.35 -3.02
C TYR A 886 7.37 -2.83 -2.85
N CYS A 887 7.78 -2.14 -3.92
CA CYS A 887 8.05 -0.70 -3.85
C CYS A 887 6.73 0.08 -3.73
N PRO A 888 6.54 0.93 -2.71
CA PRO A 888 5.28 1.66 -2.49
C PRO A 888 4.99 2.68 -3.60
N VAL A 889 6.00 3.10 -4.34
CA VAL A 889 5.90 4.05 -5.46
C VAL A 889 5.98 3.36 -6.83
N LYS A 890 5.78 2.04 -6.91
CA LYS A 890 5.94 1.27 -8.16
C LYS A 890 5.01 1.74 -9.28
N GLN A 891 3.82 2.27 -8.96
CA GLN A 891 2.86 2.70 -9.99
C GLN A 891 3.29 3.96 -10.74
N ILE A 892 4.13 4.80 -10.11
CA ILE A 892 4.58 6.09 -10.66
C ILE A 892 6.06 6.07 -11.07
N CYS A 893 6.74 4.92 -10.95
CA CYS A 893 8.15 4.76 -11.29
C CYS A 893 8.28 4.07 -12.65
N ASP A 894 8.55 4.86 -13.70
CA ASP A 894 8.64 4.36 -15.08
C ASP A 894 9.75 3.30 -15.26
N VAL A 895 10.83 3.39 -14.49
CA VAL A 895 12.02 2.53 -14.60
C VAL A 895 11.98 1.27 -13.73
N LYS A 896 10.86 1.00 -13.05
CA LYS A 896 10.68 -0.20 -12.22
C LYS A 896 11.00 -1.48 -13.00
N MET A 897 11.56 -2.48 -12.33
CA MET A 897 11.57 -3.84 -12.88
C MET A 897 10.19 -4.46 -12.67
N GLU A 898 9.57 -4.93 -13.74
CA GLU A 898 8.37 -5.77 -13.67
C GLU A 898 8.80 -7.23 -13.55
N ASP A 899 8.07 -8.01 -12.75
CA ASP A 899 8.19 -9.45 -12.78
C ASP A 899 7.70 -9.92 -14.15
N GLY A 900 8.53 -10.68 -14.87
CA GLY A 900 8.08 -11.33 -16.09
C GLY A 900 6.90 -12.23 -15.74
N PHE A 901 5.77 -12.03 -16.41
CA PHE A 901 4.61 -12.90 -16.33
C PHE A 901 4.96 -14.35 -16.70
#